data_AF-A0A841EW32-F1
#
_entry.id   AF-A0A841EW32-F1
#
_cell.length_a   1.000
_cell.length_b   1.000
_cell.length_c   1.000
_cell.angle_alpha   90.00
_cell.angle_beta   90.00
_cell.angle_gamma   90.00
#
_symmetry.space_group_name_H-M   'P 1'
#
loop_
_entity.id
_entity.type
_entity.pdbx_description
1 polymer ?
#
loop_
_entity_poly.entity_id
_entity_poly.type
_entity_poly.pdbx_seq_one_letter_code
_entity_poly.pdbx_strand_id
1 'polypeptide(L)'
;MTTPDRTRVTVEIYGTSYKLVGSSADYMKQVANLVDERMSAISKSHSRLDTPRIAVLAAVHMAEQSLQTEEIRNELKMLTGERTELRKEINRLNAIQSEHQNELQLRDQSLHEVRQQKQEAEQALQKLASEKQAEISRLTALLEQERSQMKQQIQKLQTQSAAQLKEAEAKAAARVKEAEEKAANQLKQVQAQSAVQLKEAQNRATAELQQVQAKAAAQYKELQDRSAAQLKEAERLAAAERQKVEAQAAQQVQAAKEEAEAAILSELEQAEVKLQQVQEEAAVQYAELQEQMKQRLEQAQHEARKQADALTAQAKQEREVLQAEAEQKQRTVMEQLEAEFKALAEQAELEWMEKEALLEEQLKEEQEAAAVRAAETTAAAEERLKQERSKLIHQLEEERGQAKARIQQLNEQLEAVQQQLKHAQEVVSEQEQLLQTERTQVQSLHEEQEALMQEQEIQARRIVELQQQLEQIKGDSSELQTKLRETEQSLKQAQASQQQWQEQYNEAVERETALTAQLRKLQEQHAQLEQDAQHLLEAEAKSEEEQRRLQKVLEQAHAAVRTLQNEISGLTESEKSWKVLAEQRLAEIGDLENQILEAAEQNETLESGVQSLHDELTVVKEEARLYNEEAVRYEKEAEELGVQREQLVAELDGTRNELDVTRNELNETRHELNDTREELNETRDQLNGVHDELNGAHDELQSAQEELIRLQEQYKQIRNDYSDALQREENIGSRMSELEAERQGLEDALDDARQSAEQLAKRYTEQANQLAQTEEEALEWQIKHEDLSANQAELSSRIEQLTEREEGLRAQLEHTVQAAKQNEQVWKLRAEEWASQEQAWQERWTALESELTAWQRESAVSSEKLEELAQERDQLLKERTQREQLQAEADEEKQIMENELSEISERYELAANQLRLMQVEREMEQEKAEQLNREYRQLHDEYTKLQTEYNEWIELIEQDQT
;
A
#
# COMPACT_ATOMS: atom_id res chain seq x y z
N MET A 1 -81.68 47.57 4.69
CA MET A 1 -83.14 47.35 4.74
C MET A 1 -83.79 48.11 3.59
N THR A 2 -83.65 47.59 2.37
CA THR A 2 -84.42 47.99 1.20
C THR A 2 -85.61 47.05 1.12
N THR A 3 -86.82 47.57 1.30
CA THR A 3 -88.04 46.77 1.08
C THR A 3 -88.08 46.40 -0.40
N PRO A 4 -88.01 45.11 -0.79
CA PRO A 4 -88.06 44.73 -2.20
C PRO A 4 -89.38 45.23 -2.81
N ASP A 5 -89.32 45.84 -3.99
CA ASP A 5 -90.49 46.36 -4.70
C ASP A 5 -91.52 45.25 -4.88
N ARG A 6 -92.55 45.29 -4.05
CA ARG A 6 -93.63 44.30 -4.00
C ARG A 6 -94.59 44.59 -5.14
N THR A 7 -94.37 43.94 -6.26
CA THR A 7 -95.24 44.09 -7.44
C THR A 7 -96.50 43.23 -7.25
N ARG A 8 -97.68 43.84 -7.36
CA ARG A 8 -98.97 43.14 -7.34
C ARG A 8 -99.30 42.65 -8.73
N VAL A 9 -99.37 41.33 -8.92
CA VAL A 9 -99.67 40.71 -10.21
C VAL A 9 -100.94 39.88 -10.07
N THR A 10 -101.87 40.06 -11.02
CA THR A 10 -103.05 39.21 -11.11
C THR A 10 -102.70 38.03 -12.02
N VAL A 11 -102.82 36.82 -11.50
CA VAL A 11 -102.54 35.57 -12.21
C VAL A 11 -103.76 34.64 -12.11
N GLU A 12 -103.91 33.74 -13.07
CA GLU A 12 -104.99 32.76 -13.08
C GLU A 12 -104.42 31.37 -12.78
N ILE A 13 -105.00 30.67 -11.81
CA ILE A 13 -104.61 29.32 -11.43
C ILE A 13 -105.88 28.48 -11.33
N TYR A 14 -105.96 27.45 -12.16
CA TYR A 14 -107.03 26.47 -12.25
C TYR A 14 -108.43 27.12 -12.36
N GLY A 15 -108.55 28.09 -13.29
CA GLY A 15 -109.77 28.84 -13.57
C GLY A 15 -110.16 29.89 -12.52
N THR A 16 -109.32 30.15 -11.51
CA THR A 16 -109.55 31.18 -10.49
C THR A 16 -108.46 32.26 -10.54
N SER A 17 -108.86 33.53 -10.62
CA SER A 17 -107.93 34.65 -10.63
C SER A 17 -107.49 35.05 -9.21
N TYR A 18 -106.18 35.01 -8.95
CA TYR A 18 -105.55 35.40 -7.69
C TYR A 18 -104.70 36.68 -7.86
N LYS A 19 -104.72 37.56 -6.86
CA LYS A 19 -103.82 38.72 -6.78
C LYS A 19 -102.64 38.38 -5.88
N LEU A 20 -101.50 38.03 -6.45
CA LEU A 20 -100.29 37.66 -5.73
C LEU A 20 -99.33 38.85 -5.64
N VAL A 21 -98.54 38.88 -4.57
CA VAL A 21 -97.49 39.89 -4.34
C VAL A 21 -96.15 39.18 -4.37
N GLY A 22 -95.25 39.59 -5.26
CA GLY A 22 -93.93 38.98 -5.39
C GLY A 22 -92.86 39.94 -5.92
N SER A 23 -91.63 39.44 -5.98
CA SER A 23 -90.43 40.24 -6.29
C SER A 23 -90.24 40.54 -7.78
N SER A 24 -90.82 39.72 -8.68
CA SER A 24 -90.79 39.93 -10.14
C SER A 24 -92.10 39.46 -10.76
N ALA A 25 -92.68 40.30 -11.62
CA ALA A 25 -93.97 40.02 -12.26
C ALA A 25 -93.92 38.78 -13.17
N ASP A 26 -92.84 38.62 -13.94
CA ASP A 26 -92.68 37.50 -14.88
C ASP A 26 -92.37 36.20 -14.15
N TYR A 27 -91.54 36.24 -13.11
CA TYR A 27 -91.28 35.08 -12.26
C TYR A 27 -92.55 34.57 -11.58
N MET A 28 -93.38 35.49 -11.06
CA MET A 28 -94.67 35.12 -10.44
C MET A 28 -95.66 34.52 -11.43
N LYS A 29 -95.69 35.00 -12.67
CA LYS A 29 -96.49 34.39 -13.75
C LYS A 29 -95.99 32.99 -14.10
N GLN A 30 -94.67 32.79 -14.17
CA GLN A 30 -94.08 31.46 -14.42
C GLN A 30 -94.40 30.48 -13.29
N VAL A 31 -94.26 30.89 -12.03
CA VAL A 31 -94.63 30.06 -10.87
C VAL A 31 -96.13 29.74 -10.89
N ALA A 32 -96.98 30.73 -11.17
CA ALA A 32 -98.43 30.51 -11.27
C ALA A 32 -98.80 29.53 -12.39
N ASN A 33 -98.19 29.67 -13.58
CA ASN A 33 -98.37 28.75 -14.69
C ASN A 33 -97.91 27.33 -14.34
N LEU A 34 -96.78 27.18 -13.63
CA LEU A 34 -96.29 25.88 -13.17
C LEU A 34 -97.27 25.23 -12.18
N VAL A 35 -97.81 26.01 -11.24
CA VAL A 35 -98.84 25.52 -10.31
C VAL A 35 -100.10 25.09 -11.08
N ASP A 36 -100.54 25.90 -12.04
CA ASP A 36 -101.71 25.62 -12.87
C ASP A 36 -101.54 24.34 -13.71
N GLU A 37 -100.38 24.16 -14.33
CA GLU A 37 -100.04 22.97 -15.10
C GLU A 37 -100.02 21.72 -14.22
N ARG A 38 -99.43 21.81 -13.02
CA ARG A 38 -99.37 20.69 -12.06
C ARG A 38 -100.76 20.35 -11.52
N MET A 39 -101.57 21.34 -11.16
CA MET A 39 -102.96 21.12 -10.74
C MET A 39 -103.80 20.49 -11.87
N SER A 40 -103.61 20.95 -13.11
CA SER A 40 -104.27 20.41 -14.30
C SER A 40 -103.85 18.97 -14.62
N ALA A 41 -102.56 18.63 -14.48
CA ALA A 41 -102.05 17.28 -14.69
C ALA A 41 -102.55 16.28 -13.63
N ILE A 42 -102.60 16.70 -12.36
CA ILE A 42 -103.12 15.87 -11.25
C ILE A 42 -104.63 15.70 -11.39
N SER A 43 -105.34 16.74 -11.81
CA SER A 43 -106.78 16.66 -12.13
C SER A 43 -107.08 15.67 -13.26
N LYS A 44 -106.27 15.68 -14.33
CA LYS A 44 -106.43 14.74 -15.47
C LYS A 44 -106.24 13.28 -15.05
N SER A 45 -105.27 13.00 -14.17
CA SER A 45 -104.99 11.65 -13.68
C SER A 45 -105.94 11.19 -12.57
N HIS A 46 -106.47 12.13 -11.78
CA HIS A 46 -107.32 11.84 -10.61
C HIS A 46 -108.60 12.70 -10.64
N SER A 47 -109.50 12.41 -11.58
CA SER A 47 -110.72 13.18 -11.86
C SER A 47 -111.78 13.17 -10.75
N ARG A 48 -111.62 12.35 -9.71
CA ARG A 48 -112.53 12.24 -8.55
C ARG A 48 -112.12 13.11 -7.36
N LEU A 49 -110.99 13.82 -7.44
CA LEU A 49 -110.50 14.68 -6.37
C LEU A 49 -111.11 16.08 -6.48
N ASP A 50 -111.43 16.69 -5.34
CA ASP A 50 -111.87 18.08 -5.24
C ASP A 50 -110.69 19.05 -5.35
N THR A 51 -110.96 20.28 -5.81
CA THR A 51 -109.94 21.31 -6.08
C THR A 51 -108.97 21.56 -4.90
N PRO A 52 -109.39 21.58 -3.62
CA PRO A 52 -108.46 21.72 -2.49
C PRO A 52 -107.47 20.56 -2.37
N ARG A 53 -107.90 19.31 -2.59
CA ARG A 53 -107.00 18.14 -2.54
C ARG A 53 -106.04 18.12 -3.73
N ILE A 54 -106.50 18.52 -4.91
CA ILE A 54 -105.65 18.68 -6.11
C ILE A 54 -104.57 19.75 -5.86
N ALA A 55 -104.93 20.88 -5.24
CA ALA A 55 -103.97 21.93 -4.89
C ALA A 55 -102.93 21.47 -3.86
N VAL A 56 -103.34 20.71 -2.84
CA VAL A 56 -102.40 20.14 -1.84
C VAL A 56 -101.46 19.14 -2.49
N LEU A 57 -101.97 18.22 -3.33
CA LEU A 57 -101.12 17.27 -4.06
C LEU A 57 -100.15 17.97 -5.02
N ALA A 58 -100.60 19.01 -5.72
CA ALA A 58 -99.74 19.83 -6.58
C ALA A 58 -98.62 20.51 -5.76
N ALA A 59 -98.96 21.07 -4.59
CA ALA A 59 -97.97 21.66 -3.69
C ALA A 59 -96.97 20.62 -3.15
N VAL A 60 -97.44 19.42 -2.79
CA VAL A 60 -96.57 18.32 -2.32
C VAL A 60 -95.64 17.85 -3.44
N HIS A 61 -96.15 17.62 -4.66
CA HIS A 61 -95.30 17.24 -5.79
C HIS A 61 -94.29 18.32 -6.16
N MET A 62 -94.67 19.60 -6.08
CA MET A 62 -93.74 20.71 -6.31
C MET A 62 -92.67 20.81 -5.21
N ALA A 63 -93.05 20.57 -3.95
CA ALA A 63 -92.12 20.53 -2.83
C ALA A 63 -91.15 19.34 -2.96
N GLU A 64 -91.64 18.16 -3.34
CA GLU A 64 -90.84 16.97 -3.60
C GLU A 64 -89.85 17.20 -4.76
N GLN A 65 -90.31 17.79 -5.87
CA GLN A 65 -89.43 18.16 -6.99
C GLN A 65 -88.37 19.19 -6.57
N SER A 66 -88.71 20.14 -5.70
CA SER A 66 -87.75 21.11 -5.17
C SER A 66 -86.70 20.44 -4.29
N LEU A 67 -87.09 19.48 -3.46
CA LEU A 67 -86.16 18.72 -2.61
C LEU A 67 -85.24 17.83 -3.45
N GLN A 68 -85.78 17.10 -4.43
CA GLN A 68 -84.99 16.28 -5.35
C GLN A 68 -84.01 17.12 -6.17
N THR A 69 -84.42 18.30 -6.64
CA THR A 69 -83.51 19.19 -7.38
C THR A 69 -82.44 19.81 -6.49
N GLU A 70 -82.73 20.03 -5.20
CA GLU A 70 -81.73 20.47 -4.22
C GLU A 70 -80.73 19.35 -3.90
N GLU A 71 -81.18 18.11 -3.73
CA GLU A 71 -80.34 16.91 -3.57
C GLU A 71 -79.41 16.71 -4.77
N ILE A 72 -79.95 16.69 -5.99
CA ILE A 72 -79.15 16.57 -7.22
C ILE A 72 -78.14 17.73 -7.35
N ARG A 73 -78.54 18.95 -6.98
CA ARG A 73 -77.63 20.11 -7.04
C ARG A 73 -76.51 19.98 -6.01
N ASN A 74 -76.78 19.43 -4.82
CA ASN A 74 -75.77 19.19 -3.81
C ASN A 74 -74.83 18.04 -4.23
N GLU A 75 -75.35 16.96 -4.80
CA GLU A 75 -74.55 15.88 -5.38
C GLU A 75 -73.65 16.38 -6.52
N LEU A 76 -74.18 17.20 -7.44
CA LEU A 76 -73.37 17.81 -8.51
C LEU A 76 -72.28 18.73 -7.95
N LYS A 77 -72.55 19.48 -6.87
CA LYS A 77 -71.53 20.29 -6.20
C LYS A 77 -70.44 19.42 -5.55
N MET A 78 -70.81 18.30 -4.94
CA MET A 78 -69.85 17.36 -4.36
C MET A 78 -68.99 16.70 -5.45
N LEU A 79 -69.61 16.16 -6.51
CA LEU A 79 -68.91 15.54 -7.62
C LEU A 79 -68.02 16.52 -8.38
N THR A 80 -68.43 17.79 -8.52
CA THR A 80 -67.56 18.81 -9.11
C THR A 80 -66.38 19.16 -8.20
N GLY A 81 -66.58 19.21 -6.88
CA GLY A 81 -65.51 19.34 -5.89
C GLY A 81 -64.51 18.18 -5.96
N GLU A 82 -64.99 16.94 -5.92
CA GLU A 82 -64.17 15.73 -6.06
C GLU A 82 -63.42 15.71 -7.39
N ARG A 83 -64.08 16.06 -8.50
CA ARG A 83 -63.42 16.19 -9.80
C ARG A 83 -62.32 17.25 -9.80
N THR A 84 -62.50 18.35 -9.08
CA THR A 84 -61.45 19.38 -8.96
C THR A 84 -60.28 18.91 -8.09
N GLU A 85 -60.53 18.18 -7.01
CA GLU A 85 -59.46 17.61 -6.18
C GLU A 85 -58.70 16.49 -6.91
N LEU A 86 -59.41 15.60 -7.63
CA LEU A 86 -58.77 14.60 -8.49
C LEU A 86 -57.94 15.23 -9.60
N ARG A 87 -58.39 16.34 -10.19
CA ARG A 87 -57.58 17.09 -11.17
C ARG A 87 -56.33 17.70 -10.55
N LYS A 88 -56.42 18.25 -9.33
CA LYS A 88 -55.25 18.75 -8.61
C LYS A 88 -54.27 17.62 -8.31
N GLU A 89 -54.76 16.46 -7.90
CA GLU A 89 -53.92 15.31 -7.59
C GLU A 89 -53.27 14.72 -8.85
N ILE A 90 -54.00 14.61 -9.97
CA ILE A 90 -53.42 14.22 -11.26
C ILE A 90 -52.33 15.21 -11.69
N ASN A 91 -52.57 16.51 -11.55
CA ASN A 91 -51.55 17.52 -11.87
C ASN A 91 -50.33 17.42 -10.96
N ARG A 92 -50.53 17.11 -9.67
CA ARG A 92 -49.45 16.89 -8.72
C ARG A 92 -48.64 15.63 -9.07
N LEU A 93 -49.32 14.54 -9.39
CA LEU A 93 -48.67 13.29 -9.80
C LEU A 93 -47.90 13.47 -11.12
N ASN A 94 -48.45 14.22 -12.08
CA ASN A 94 -47.76 14.56 -13.33
C ASN A 94 -46.53 15.43 -13.08
N ALA A 95 -46.59 16.39 -12.15
CA ALA A 95 -45.44 17.21 -11.78
C ALA A 95 -44.33 16.35 -11.14
N ILE A 96 -44.69 15.47 -10.21
CA ILE A 96 -43.74 14.53 -9.58
C ILE A 96 -43.14 13.58 -10.63
N GLN A 97 -43.95 13.08 -11.56
CA GLN A 97 -43.46 12.22 -12.65
C GLN A 97 -42.49 12.98 -13.57
N SER A 98 -42.77 14.23 -13.88
CA SER A 98 -41.87 15.09 -14.67
C SER A 98 -40.56 15.38 -13.94
N GLU A 99 -40.61 15.67 -12.64
CA GLU A 99 -39.41 15.87 -11.81
C GLU A 99 -38.56 14.60 -11.77
N HIS A 100 -39.18 13.44 -11.56
CA HIS A 100 -38.47 12.16 -11.54
C HIS A 100 -37.84 11.82 -12.90
N GLN A 101 -38.53 12.13 -14.01
CA GLN A 101 -37.96 11.97 -15.36
C GLN A 101 -36.74 12.87 -15.58
N ASN A 102 -36.79 14.12 -15.10
CA ASN A 102 -35.67 15.05 -15.18
C ASN A 102 -34.49 14.59 -14.31
N GLU A 103 -34.75 14.08 -13.11
CA GLU A 103 -33.70 13.50 -12.24
C GLU A 103 -33.05 12.26 -12.88
N LEU A 104 -33.83 11.39 -13.52
CA LEU A 104 -33.30 10.24 -14.24
C LEU A 104 -32.43 10.68 -15.42
N GLN A 105 -32.86 11.68 -16.19
CA GLN A 105 -32.06 12.23 -17.29
C GLN A 105 -30.75 12.86 -16.80
N LEU A 106 -30.81 13.66 -15.72
CA LEU A 106 -29.62 14.26 -15.12
C LEU A 106 -28.65 13.20 -14.59
N ARG A 107 -29.20 12.15 -13.97
CA ARG A 107 -28.42 11.01 -13.51
C ARG A 107 -27.78 10.25 -14.67
N ASP A 108 -28.50 10.00 -15.76
CA ASP A 108 -27.96 9.34 -16.95
C ASP A 108 -26.88 10.17 -17.64
N GLN A 109 -27.03 11.50 -17.68
CA GLN A 109 -26.01 12.43 -18.16
C GLN A 109 -24.76 12.37 -17.27
N SER A 110 -24.91 12.46 -15.95
CA SER A 110 -23.77 12.34 -15.02
C SER A 110 -23.06 10.99 -15.13
N LEU A 111 -23.81 9.89 -15.32
CA LEU A 111 -23.24 8.56 -15.53
C LEU A 111 -22.52 8.46 -16.88
N HIS A 112 -22.99 9.16 -17.91
CA HIS A 112 -22.32 9.22 -19.20
C HIS A 112 -21.00 10.00 -19.10
N GLU A 113 -21.00 11.17 -18.46
CA GLU A 113 -19.81 11.99 -18.22
C GLU A 113 -18.77 11.22 -17.39
N VAL A 114 -19.17 10.55 -16.32
CA VAL A 114 -18.27 9.73 -15.50
C VAL A 114 -17.72 8.54 -16.30
N ARG A 115 -18.52 7.91 -17.18
CA ARG A 115 -18.03 6.86 -18.08
C ARG A 115 -17.01 7.38 -19.08
N GLN A 116 -17.23 8.57 -19.62
CA GLN A 116 -16.31 9.20 -20.56
C GLN A 116 -14.99 9.56 -19.87
N GLN A 117 -15.04 10.22 -18.72
CA GLN A 117 -13.86 10.53 -17.91
C GLN A 117 -13.09 9.26 -17.51
N LYS A 118 -13.80 8.18 -17.17
CA LYS A 118 -13.18 6.88 -16.91
C LYS A 118 -12.48 6.32 -18.16
N GLN A 119 -13.09 6.39 -19.34
CA GLN A 119 -12.46 5.94 -20.59
C GLN A 119 -11.22 6.78 -20.94
N GLU A 120 -11.30 8.09 -20.78
CA GLU A 120 -10.17 9.00 -20.99
C GLU A 120 -9.02 8.70 -20.00
N ALA A 121 -9.33 8.46 -18.73
CA ALA A 121 -8.35 8.06 -17.72
C ALA A 121 -7.73 6.68 -18.02
N GLU A 122 -8.53 5.70 -18.47
CA GLU A 122 -8.03 4.37 -18.88
C GLU A 122 -7.10 4.47 -20.09
N GLN A 123 -7.43 5.31 -21.08
CA GLN A 123 -6.57 5.57 -22.24
C GLN A 123 -5.28 6.28 -21.84
N ALA A 124 -5.35 7.27 -20.95
CA ALA A 124 -4.17 7.95 -20.42
C ALA A 124 -3.25 6.99 -19.63
N LEU A 125 -3.84 6.09 -18.82
CA LEU A 125 -3.10 5.05 -18.10
C LEU A 125 -2.45 4.04 -19.05
N GLN A 126 -3.15 3.62 -20.11
CA GLN A 126 -2.57 2.74 -21.13
C GLN A 126 -1.40 3.41 -21.88
N LYS A 127 -1.55 4.69 -22.23
CA LYS A 127 -0.48 5.47 -22.86
C LYS A 127 0.73 5.58 -21.94
N LEU A 128 0.53 5.97 -20.68
CA LEU A 128 1.60 6.05 -19.68
C LEU A 128 2.27 4.69 -19.43
N ALA A 129 1.49 3.60 -19.41
CA ALA A 129 2.03 2.25 -19.28
C ALA A 129 2.90 1.87 -20.49
N SER A 130 2.48 2.23 -21.71
CA SER A 130 3.27 1.99 -22.92
C SER A 130 4.56 2.81 -22.95
N GLU A 131 4.52 4.07 -22.50
CA GLU A 131 5.68 4.94 -22.38
C GLU A 131 6.67 4.43 -21.32
N LYS A 132 6.16 4.01 -20.14
CA LYS A 132 6.98 3.37 -19.10
C LYS A 132 7.60 2.08 -19.59
N GLN A 133 6.86 1.25 -20.34
CA GLN A 133 7.39 0.01 -20.89
C GLN A 133 8.46 0.26 -21.96
N ALA A 134 8.31 1.31 -22.77
CA ALA A 134 9.32 1.74 -23.73
C ALA A 134 10.59 2.25 -23.03
N GLU A 135 10.44 3.01 -21.95
CA GLU A 135 11.56 3.51 -21.16
C GLU A 135 12.26 2.37 -20.39
N ILE A 136 11.52 1.43 -19.81
CA ILE A 136 12.10 0.21 -19.20
C ILE A 136 12.89 -0.57 -20.26
N SER A 137 12.34 -0.75 -21.46
CA SER A 137 13.02 -1.46 -22.55
C SER A 137 14.30 -0.73 -22.99
N ARG A 138 14.26 0.60 -23.04
CA ARG A 138 15.42 1.45 -23.34
C ARG A 138 16.50 1.36 -22.27
N LEU A 139 16.13 1.47 -21.00
CA LEU A 139 17.04 1.34 -19.86
C LEU A 139 17.64 -0.06 -19.78
N THR A 140 16.85 -1.10 -20.06
CA THR A 140 17.32 -2.49 -20.11
C THR A 140 18.32 -2.69 -21.24
N ALA A 141 18.07 -2.11 -22.42
CA ALA A 141 19.03 -2.16 -23.54
C ALA A 141 20.34 -1.41 -23.22
N LEU A 142 20.27 -0.25 -22.55
CA LEU A 142 21.45 0.47 -22.08
C LEU A 142 22.23 -0.33 -21.03
N LEU A 143 21.55 -0.96 -20.06
CA LEU A 143 22.17 -1.85 -19.08
C LEU A 143 22.84 -3.07 -19.73
N GLU A 144 22.21 -3.68 -20.72
CA GLU A 144 22.78 -4.79 -21.49
C GLU A 144 24.03 -4.34 -22.27
N GLN A 145 23.98 -3.14 -22.86
CA GLN A 145 25.11 -2.53 -23.55
C GLN A 145 26.28 -2.28 -22.59
N GLU A 146 26.05 -1.63 -21.44
CA GLU A 146 27.06 -1.40 -20.40
C GLU A 146 27.63 -2.72 -19.86
N ARG A 147 26.78 -3.73 -19.61
CA ARG A 147 27.21 -5.07 -19.20
C ARG A 147 28.09 -5.74 -20.27
N SER A 148 27.76 -5.57 -21.55
CA SER A 148 28.55 -6.12 -22.65
C SER A 148 29.92 -5.43 -22.76
N GLN A 149 29.97 -4.11 -22.55
CA GLN A 149 31.21 -3.33 -22.54
C GLN A 149 32.08 -3.72 -21.34
N MET A 150 31.50 -3.82 -20.15
CA MET A 150 32.19 -4.29 -18.95
C MET A 150 32.71 -5.72 -19.12
N LYS A 151 31.94 -6.61 -19.73
CA LYS A 151 32.36 -7.99 -20.03
C LYS A 151 33.55 -8.01 -20.98
N GLN A 152 33.54 -7.20 -22.04
CA GLN A 152 34.68 -7.06 -22.96
C GLN A 152 35.90 -6.48 -22.25
N GLN A 153 35.72 -5.50 -21.36
CA GLN A 153 36.80 -4.86 -20.62
C GLN A 153 37.42 -5.81 -19.58
N ILE A 154 36.60 -6.59 -18.88
CA ILE A 154 37.05 -7.68 -18.00
C ILE A 154 37.83 -8.73 -18.80
N GLN A 155 37.32 -9.16 -19.96
CA GLN A 155 38.01 -10.14 -20.80
C GLN A 155 39.35 -9.60 -21.34
N LYS A 156 39.42 -8.31 -21.66
CA LYS A 156 40.67 -7.63 -22.04
C LYS A 156 41.65 -7.54 -20.87
N LEU A 157 41.19 -7.21 -19.66
CA LEU A 157 42.03 -7.19 -18.46
C LEU A 157 42.52 -8.59 -18.08
N GLN A 158 41.67 -9.61 -18.20
CA GLN A 158 42.02 -11.01 -17.94
C GLN A 158 43.05 -11.54 -18.95
N THR A 159 42.92 -11.19 -20.23
CA THR A 159 43.92 -11.57 -21.25
C THR A 159 45.24 -10.83 -21.05
N GLN A 160 45.20 -9.57 -20.61
CA GLN A 160 46.40 -8.81 -20.25
C GLN A 160 47.08 -9.36 -18.99
N SER A 161 46.33 -9.68 -17.93
CA SER A 161 46.90 -10.25 -16.70
C SER A 161 47.44 -11.66 -16.93
N ALA A 162 46.78 -12.49 -17.74
CA ALA A 162 47.27 -13.82 -18.11
C ALA A 162 48.57 -13.73 -18.94
N ALA A 163 48.67 -12.76 -19.85
CA ALA A 163 49.91 -12.52 -20.60
C ALA A 163 51.06 -12.05 -19.70
N GLN A 164 50.78 -11.15 -18.75
CA GLN A 164 51.76 -10.68 -17.76
C GLN A 164 52.22 -11.79 -16.82
N LEU A 165 51.30 -12.65 -16.36
CA LEU A 165 51.63 -13.84 -15.55
C LEU A 165 52.52 -14.80 -16.33
N LYS A 166 52.21 -15.09 -17.59
CA LYS A 166 53.00 -15.98 -18.44
C LYS A 166 54.40 -15.42 -18.72
N GLU A 167 54.53 -14.11 -18.87
CA GLU A 167 55.82 -13.43 -19.02
C GLU A 167 56.63 -13.45 -17.70
N ALA A 168 55.97 -13.23 -16.55
CA ALA A 168 56.60 -13.31 -15.24
C ALA A 168 57.07 -14.73 -14.90
N GLU A 169 56.25 -15.74 -15.19
CA GLU A 169 56.59 -17.16 -15.05
C GLU A 169 57.77 -17.55 -15.95
N ALA A 170 57.80 -17.10 -17.21
CA ALA A 170 58.92 -17.34 -18.11
C ALA A 170 60.22 -16.69 -17.61
N LYS A 171 60.14 -15.46 -17.07
CA LYS A 171 61.29 -14.77 -16.46
C LYS A 171 61.75 -15.44 -15.17
N ALA A 172 60.82 -15.91 -14.34
CA ALA A 172 61.13 -16.65 -13.11
C ALA A 172 61.78 -18.01 -13.43
N ALA A 173 61.24 -18.76 -14.39
CA ALA A 173 61.81 -20.02 -14.86
C ALA A 173 63.22 -19.84 -15.44
N ALA A 174 63.46 -18.76 -16.21
CA ALA A 174 64.79 -18.43 -16.70
C ALA A 174 65.78 -18.11 -15.58
N ARG A 175 65.35 -17.36 -14.55
CA ARG A 175 66.17 -17.05 -13.36
C ARG A 175 66.47 -18.27 -12.51
N VAL A 176 65.50 -19.18 -12.34
CA VAL A 176 65.70 -20.44 -11.62
C VAL A 176 66.69 -21.31 -12.38
N LYS A 177 66.56 -21.42 -13.70
CA LYS A 177 67.51 -22.18 -14.54
C LYS A 177 68.93 -21.61 -14.48
N GLU A 178 69.07 -20.28 -14.49
CA GLU A 178 70.37 -19.61 -14.34
C GLU A 178 70.96 -19.82 -12.94
N ALA A 179 70.13 -19.82 -11.90
CA ALA A 179 70.54 -20.12 -10.53
C ALA A 179 70.94 -21.59 -10.34
N GLU A 180 70.22 -22.53 -10.97
CA GLU A 180 70.54 -23.96 -11.00
C GLU A 180 71.85 -24.24 -11.73
N GLU A 181 72.11 -23.58 -12.88
CA GLU A 181 73.38 -23.70 -13.61
C GLU A 181 74.56 -23.11 -12.81
N LYS A 182 74.35 -21.98 -12.12
CA LYS A 182 75.35 -21.38 -11.22
C LYS A 182 75.62 -22.29 -10.01
N ALA A 183 74.58 -22.83 -9.38
CA ALA A 183 74.71 -23.76 -8.26
C ALA A 183 75.38 -25.08 -8.70
N ALA A 184 75.03 -25.63 -9.86
CA ALA A 184 75.65 -26.85 -10.40
C ALA A 184 77.14 -26.65 -10.73
N ASN A 185 77.52 -25.48 -11.24
CA ASN A 185 78.92 -25.15 -11.51
C ASN A 185 79.72 -24.93 -10.22
N GLN A 186 79.15 -24.29 -9.21
CA GLN A 186 79.75 -24.15 -7.88
C GLN A 186 79.89 -25.52 -7.19
N LEU A 187 78.87 -26.38 -7.30
CA LEU A 187 78.89 -27.73 -6.72
C LEU A 187 79.96 -28.61 -7.39
N LYS A 188 80.12 -28.52 -8.73
CA LYS A 188 81.24 -29.16 -9.45
C LYS A 188 82.60 -28.66 -8.99
N GLN A 189 82.73 -27.35 -8.72
CA GLN A 189 83.99 -26.75 -8.27
C GLN A 189 84.34 -27.19 -6.84
N VAL A 190 83.36 -27.22 -5.94
CA VAL A 190 83.52 -27.70 -4.56
C VAL A 190 83.74 -29.22 -4.52
N GLN A 191 83.11 -30.00 -5.39
CA GLN A 191 83.35 -31.43 -5.54
C GLN A 191 84.74 -31.74 -6.10
N ALA A 192 85.24 -30.94 -7.05
CA ALA A 192 86.61 -31.09 -7.55
C ALA A 192 87.66 -30.73 -6.49
N GLN A 193 87.42 -29.69 -5.68
CA GLN A 193 88.30 -29.29 -4.58
C GLN A 193 88.28 -30.30 -3.42
N SER A 194 87.11 -30.81 -3.05
CA SER A 194 86.99 -31.84 -2.01
C SER A 194 87.53 -33.20 -2.47
N ALA A 195 87.43 -33.58 -3.76
CA ALA A 195 88.03 -34.79 -4.29
C ALA A 195 89.57 -34.78 -4.28
N VAL A 196 90.20 -33.60 -4.47
CA VAL A 196 91.65 -33.43 -4.33
C VAL A 196 92.08 -33.54 -2.87
N GLN A 197 91.33 -32.89 -1.95
CA GLN A 197 91.61 -32.95 -0.51
C GLN A 197 91.38 -34.34 0.08
N LEU A 198 90.37 -35.09 -0.39
CA LEU A 198 90.12 -36.48 0.02
C LEU A 198 91.25 -37.40 -0.43
N LYS A 199 91.80 -37.21 -1.64
CA LYS A 199 92.91 -38.02 -2.15
C LYS A 199 94.22 -37.76 -1.39
N GLU A 200 94.46 -36.52 -0.95
CA GLU A 200 95.61 -36.19 -0.09
C GLU A 200 95.44 -36.70 1.35
N ALA A 201 94.22 -36.62 1.92
CA ALA A 201 93.92 -37.16 3.24
C ALA A 201 93.97 -38.70 3.28
N GLN A 202 93.50 -39.37 2.22
CA GLN A 202 93.50 -40.82 2.10
C GLN A 202 94.92 -41.39 1.93
N ASN A 203 95.81 -40.67 1.24
CA ASN A 203 97.24 -41.02 1.15
C ASN A 203 98.00 -40.82 2.48
N ARG A 204 97.60 -39.84 3.31
CA ARG A 204 98.16 -39.66 4.68
C ARG A 204 97.64 -40.70 5.67
N ALA A 205 96.33 -40.99 5.64
CA ALA A 205 95.72 -41.99 6.50
C ALA A 205 96.20 -43.42 6.19
N THR A 206 96.45 -43.77 4.92
CA THR A 206 96.99 -45.09 4.55
C THR A 206 98.44 -45.30 4.98
N ALA A 207 99.25 -44.25 5.05
CA ALA A 207 100.62 -44.31 5.57
C ALA A 207 100.65 -44.48 7.10
N GLU A 208 99.74 -43.83 7.84
CA GLU A 208 99.63 -43.94 9.30
C GLU A 208 99.00 -45.29 9.74
N LEU A 209 98.03 -45.81 8.99
CA LEU A 209 97.40 -47.11 9.28
C LEU A 209 98.39 -48.29 9.14
N GLN A 210 99.30 -48.24 8.16
CA GLN A 210 100.34 -49.27 7.99
C GLN A 210 101.36 -49.27 9.14
N GLN A 211 101.61 -48.12 9.78
CA GLN A 211 102.54 -48.00 10.90
C GLN A 211 101.94 -48.47 12.24
N VAL A 212 100.62 -48.35 12.39
CA VAL A 212 99.88 -48.80 13.59
C VAL A 212 99.52 -50.29 13.51
N GLN A 213 99.16 -50.80 12.33
CA GLN A 213 98.84 -52.23 12.13
C GLN A 213 100.06 -53.15 12.35
N ALA A 214 101.27 -52.71 12.04
CA ALA A 214 102.50 -53.47 12.32
C ALA A 214 102.82 -53.59 13.83
N LYS A 215 102.34 -52.65 14.66
CA LYS A 215 102.55 -52.66 16.13
C LYS A 215 101.44 -53.39 16.90
N ALA A 216 100.21 -53.36 16.40
CA ALA A 216 99.07 -54.05 17.03
C ALA A 216 99.01 -55.56 16.72
N ALA A 217 99.49 -56.00 15.54
CA ALA A 217 99.48 -57.42 15.17
C ALA A 217 100.42 -58.31 16.02
N ALA A 218 101.44 -57.73 16.67
CA ALA A 218 102.35 -58.46 17.57
C ALA A 218 101.76 -58.68 18.98
N GLN A 219 100.88 -57.78 19.45
CA GLN A 219 100.32 -57.84 20.81
C GLN A 219 99.04 -58.67 20.92
N TYR A 220 98.31 -58.87 19.82
CA TYR A 220 97.05 -59.63 19.84
C TYR A 220 97.25 -61.17 19.84
N LYS A 221 98.39 -61.66 19.35
CA LYS A 221 98.66 -63.11 19.26
C LYS A 221 99.10 -63.74 20.58
N GLU A 222 99.59 -62.94 21.54
CA GLU A 222 100.07 -63.43 22.85
C GLU A 222 98.95 -63.51 23.91
N LEU A 223 97.89 -62.70 23.76
CA LEU A 223 96.73 -62.69 24.68
C LEU A 223 95.65 -63.72 24.32
N GLN A 224 95.59 -64.18 23.08
CA GLN A 224 94.56 -65.10 22.60
C GLN A 224 94.80 -66.56 23.02
N ASP A 225 96.06 -66.97 23.22
CA ASP A 225 96.40 -68.34 23.63
C ASP A 225 96.21 -68.59 25.14
N ARG A 226 96.09 -67.53 25.96
CA ARG A 226 95.90 -67.64 27.43
C ARG A 226 94.44 -67.73 27.87
N SER A 227 93.51 -67.08 27.18
CA SER A 227 92.10 -67.05 27.58
C SER A 227 91.30 -68.29 27.15
N ALA A 228 91.78 -69.04 26.15
CA ALA A 228 91.09 -70.22 25.63
C ALA A 228 91.19 -71.47 26.54
N ALA A 229 92.18 -71.53 27.45
CA ALA A 229 92.37 -72.68 28.34
C ALA A 229 91.56 -72.60 29.65
N GLN A 230 91.19 -71.39 30.11
CA GLN A 230 90.52 -71.20 31.41
C GLN A 230 88.99 -71.34 31.37
N LEU A 231 88.38 -71.27 30.17
CA LEU A 231 86.91 -71.29 30.02
C LEU A 231 86.31 -72.70 30.01
N LYS A 232 87.08 -73.74 29.69
CA LYS A 232 86.59 -75.13 29.59
C LYS A 232 86.47 -75.87 30.93
N GLU A 233 87.06 -75.33 32.00
CA GLU A 233 87.09 -75.99 33.32
C GLU A 233 86.04 -75.40 34.28
N ALA A 234 85.64 -74.13 34.09
CA ALA A 234 84.62 -73.46 34.91
C ALA A 234 83.18 -73.93 34.59
N GLU A 235 82.89 -74.32 33.35
CA GLU A 235 81.55 -74.77 32.95
C GLU A 235 81.18 -76.16 33.52
N ARG A 236 82.17 -76.98 33.87
CA ARG A 236 81.92 -78.35 34.37
C ARG A 236 81.57 -78.41 35.86
N LEU A 237 81.91 -77.38 36.66
CA LEU A 237 81.61 -77.31 38.09
C LEU A 237 80.29 -76.59 38.40
N ALA A 238 79.87 -75.62 37.57
CA ALA A 238 78.64 -74.84 37.80
C ALA A 238 77.32 -75.61 37.58
N ALA A 239 77.35 -76.73 36.86
CA ALA A 239 76.16 -77.53 36.59
C ALA A 239 75.72 -78.41 37.79
N ALA A 240 76.60 -78.68 38.75
CA ALA A 240 76.31 -79.58 39.89
C ALA A 240 75.71 -78.86 41.12
N GLU A 241 75.93 -77.55 41.28
CA GLU A 241 75.44 -76.78 42.45
C GLU A 241 74.01 -76.22 42.27
N ARG A 242 73.54 -76.03 41.02
CA ARG A 242 72.19 -75.49 40.75
C ARG A 242 71.05 -76.42 41.19
N GLN A 243 71.23 -77.74 41.18
CA GLN A 243 70.18 -78.69 41.59
C GLN A 243 69.94 -78.77 43.10
N LYS A 244 70.80 -78.19 43.95
CA LYS A 244 70.69 -78.31 45.42
C LYS A 244 70.03 -77.10 46.10
N VAL A 245 70.05 -75.93 45.46
CA VAL A 245 69.59 -74.65 46.03
C VAL A 245 68.10 -74.39 45.78
N GLU A 246 67.54 -74.91 44.68
CA GLU A 246 66.11 -74.72 44.36
C GLU A 246 65.15 -75.43 45.33
N ALA A 247 65.59 -76.48 46.04
CA ALA A 247 64.75 -77.21 47.00
C ALA A 247 64.63 -76.52 48.38
N GLN A 248 65.53 -75.60 48.74
CA GLN A 248 65.52 -74.95 50.07
C GLN A 248 64.83 -73.58 50.08
N ALA A 249 64.74 -72.89 48.93
CA ALA A 249 64.09 -71.57 48.83
C ALA A 249 62.55 -71.64 48.88
N ALA A 250 61.95 -72.80 48.58
CA ALA A 250 60.49 -72.96 48.52
C ALA A 250 59.81 -73.06 49.91
N GLN A 251 60.54 -73.38 50.98
CA GLN A 251 59.93 -73.57 52.33
C GLN A 251 59.95 -72.31 53.21
N GLN A 252 60.77 -71.29 52.92
CA GLN A 252 60.90 -70.11 53.78
C GLN A 252 59.97 -68.94 53.40
N VAL A 253 59.40 -68.94 52.19
CA VAL A 253 58.51 -67.86 51.72
C VAL A 253 57.06 -68.01 52.22
N GLN A 254 56.65 -69.23 52.58
CA GLN A 254 55.28 -69.49 53.04
C GLN A 254 55.03 -68.99 54.49
N ALA A 255 56.04 -69.09 55.37
CA ALA A 255 55.88 -68.78 56.80
C ALA A 255 55.84 -67.26 57.12
N ALA A 256 56.44 -66.42 56.28
CA ALA A 256 56.51 -64.97 56.52
C ALA A 256 55.24 -64.21 56.09
N LYS A 257 54.31 -64.87 55.39
CA LYS A 257 53.11 -64.25 54.84
C LYS A 257 51.92 -64.30 55.80
N GLU A 258 51.83 -65.34 56.62
CA GLU A 258 50.70 -65.58 57.53
C GLU A 258 50.71 -64.69 58.79
N GLU A 259 51.88 -64.20 59.21
CA GLU A 259 52.01 -63.34 60.41
C GLU A 259 51.63 -61.86 60.17
N ALA A 260 51.73 -61.37 58.92
CA ALA A 260 51.42 -59.97 58.59
C ALA A 260 49.92 -59.72 58.36
N GLU A 261 49.16 -60.76 57.99
CA GLU A 261 47.73 -60.66 57.69
C GLU A 261 46.88 -60.59 58.98
N ALA A 262 47.31 -61.21 60.07
CA ALA A 262 46.56 -61.23 61.34
C ALA A 262 46.55 -59.88 62.10
N ALA A 263 47.57 -59.02 61.91
CA ALA A 263 47.69 -57.75 62.63
C ALA A 263 46.84 -56.62 62.02
N ILE A 264 46.48 -56.71 60.73
CA ILE A 264 45.72 -55.68 60.01
C ILE A 264 44.20 -55.83 60.24
N LEU A 265 43.71 -57.05 60.51
CA LEU A 265 42.29 -57.30 60.72
C LEU A 265 41.72 -56.65 62.00
N SER A 266 42.51 -56.60 63.08
CA SER A 266 42.06 -56.13 64.40
C SER A 266 41.78 -54.62 64.47
N GLU A 267 42.53 -53.80 63.73
CA GLU A 267 42.31 -52.33 63.72
C GLU A 267 41.16 -51.90 62.80
N LEU A 268 40.81 -52.72 61.81
CA LEU A 268 39.70 -52.46 60.88
C LEU A 268 38.33 -52.63 61.56
N GLU A 269 38.16 -53.65 62.40
CA GLU A 269 36.89 -53.90 63.11
C GLU A 269 36.51 -52.77 64.08
N GLN A 270 37.48 -52.10 64.72
CA GLN A 270 37.21 -51.00 65.66
C GLN A 270 36.83 -49.69 64.96
N ALA A 271 37.20 -49.51 63.69
CA ALA A 271 36.85 -48.33 62.89
C ALA A 271 35.45 -48.44 62.30
N GLU A 272 35.00 -49.65 61.92
CA GLU A 272 33.69 -49.90 61.33
C GLU A 272 32.53 -49.61 62.29
N VAL A 273 32.66 -49.94 63.57
CA VAL A 273 31.58 -49.74 64.56
C VAL A 273 31.31 -48.24 64.83
N LYS A 274 32.32 -47.38 64.77
CA LYS A 274 32.16 -45.93 64.95
C LYS A 274 31.56 -45.25 63.72
N LEU A 275 31.75 -45.82 62.53
CA LEU A 275 31.20 -45.31 61.28
C LEU A 275 29.69 -45.54 61.20
N GLN A 276 29.18 -46.68 61.68
CA GLN A 276 27.75 -47.00 61.68
C GLN A 276 26.91 -46.04 62.54
N GLN A 277 27.42 -45.60 63.70
CA GLN A 277 26.67 -44.71 64.59
C GLN A 277 26.48 -43.30 64.01
N VAL A 278 27.47 -42.79 63.26
CA VAL A 278 27.38 -41.47 62.62
C VAL A 278 26.47 -41.50 61.39
N GLN A 279 26.38 -42.64 60.71
CA GLN A 279 25.52 -42.82 59.54
C GLN A 279 24.02 -42.84 59.90
N GLU A 280 23.64 -43.43 61.04
CA GLU A 280 22.24 -43.44 61.48
C GLU A 280 21.74 -42.04 61.89
N GLU A 281 22.57 -41.22 62.53
CA GLU A 281 22.22 -39.84 62.89
C GLU A 281 22.08 -38.93 61.65
N ALA A 282 22.92 -39.13 60.62
CA ALA A 282 22.85 -38.40 59.36
C ALA A 282 21.57 -38.74 58.56
N ALA A 283 21.10 -39.99 58.61
CA ALA A 283 19.91 -40.44 57.89
C ALA A 283 18.61 -39.77 58.40
N VAL A 284 18.49 -39.54 59.71
CA VAL A 284 17.32 -38.89 60.30
C VAL A 284 17.25 -37.41 59.95
N GLN A 285 18.39 -36.70 59.97
CA GLN A 285 18.45 -35.29 59.59
C GLN A 285 18.17 -35.06 58.10
N TYR A 286 18.54 -36.02 57.25
CA TYR A 286 18.28 -35.95 55.82
C TYR A 286 16.78 -36.09 55.49
N ALA A 287 16.07 -36.96 56.21
CA ALA A 287 14.62 -37.14 56.03
C ALA A 287 13.80 -35.90 56.42
N GLU A 288 14.15 -35.22 57.51
CA GLU A 288 13.48 -33.97 57.93
C GLU A 288 13.72 -32.82 56.94
N LEU A 289 14.91 -32.75 56.33
CA LEU A 289 15.24 -31.74 55.33
C LEU A 289 14.43 -31.92 54.03
N GLN A 290 14.17 -33.17 53.63
CA GLN A 290 13.37 -33.45 52.43
C GLN A 290 11.90 -33.04 52.59
N GLU A 291 11.30 -33.27 53.76
CA GLU A 291 9.91 -32.87 54.02
C GLU A 291 9.77 -31.33 54.03
N GLN A 292 10.77 -30.61 54.54
CA GLN A 292 10.81 -29.14 54.51
C GLN A 292 11.00 -28.57 53.10
N MET A 293 11.79 -29.23 52.24
CA MET A 293 11.92 -28.82 50.83
C MET A 293 10.62 -28.99 50.06
N LYS A 294 9.87 -30.08 50.30
CA LYS A 294 8.58 -30.32 49.65
C LYS A 294 7.56 -29.23 49.98
N GLN A 295 7.46 -28.84 51.24
CA GLN A 295 6.56 -27.78 51.68
C GLN A 295 6.93 -26.41 51.09
N ARG A 296 8.22 -26.10 50.93
CA ARG A 296 8.68 -24.87 50.26
C ARG A 296 8.37 -24.86 48.77
N LEU A 297 8.45 -26.01 48.10
CA LEU A 297 8.14 -26.13 46.67
C LEU A 297 6.64 -25.86 46.40
N GLU A 298 5.76 -26.41 47.24
CA GLU A 298 4.32 -26.20 47.13
C GLU A 298 3.92 -24.73 47.40
N GLN A 299 4.59 -24.07 48.36
CA GLN A 299 4.38 -22.64 48.62
C GLN A 299 4.85 -21.76 47.45
N ALA A 300 6.03 -22.02 46.89
CA ALA A 300 6.55 -21.27 45.75
C ALA A 300 5.66 -21.42 44.50
N GLN A 301 5.11 -22.62 44.26
CA GLN A 301 4.17 -22.85 43.17
C GLN A 301 2.84 -22.10 43.36
N HIS A 302 2.36 -21.99 44.59
CA HIS A 302 1.12 -21.25 44.89
C HIS A 302 1.30 -19.73 44.73
N GLU A 303 2.45 -19.19 45.14
CA GLU A 303 2.78 -17.77 44.97
C GLU A 303 2.98 -17.39 43.49
N ALA A 304 3.64 -18.25 42.70
CA ALA A 304 3.80 -18.05 41.26
C ALA A 304 2.46 -17.98 40.52
N ARG A 305 1.47 -18.81 40.90
CA ARG A 305 0.12 -18.76 40.34
C ARG A 305 -0.61 -17.45 40.67
N LYS A 306 -0.51 -16.97 41.91
CA LYS A 306 -1.10 -15.67 42.31
C LYS A 306 -0.49 -14.50 41.54
N GLN A 307 0.82 -14.54 41.30
CA GLN A 307 1.50 -13.50 40.51
C GLN A 307 1.09 -13.53 39.04
N ALA A 308 0.92 -14.73 38.45
CA ALA A 308 0.42 -14.86 37.09
C ALA A 308 -1.02 -14.34 36.91
N ASP A 309 -1.90 -14.64 37.87
CA ASP A 309 -3.29 -14.16 37.87
C ASP A 309 -3.37 -12.63 38.10
N ALA A 310 -2.47 -12.06 38.91
CA ALA A 310 -2.39 -10.62 39.12
C ALA A 310 -1.90 -9.86 37.88
N LEU A 311 -0.89 -10.38 37.18
CA LEU A 311 -0.37 -9.78 35.95
C LEU A 311 -1.40 -9.83 34.80
N THR A 312 -2.19 -10.89 34.72
CA THR A 312 -3.28 -10.98 33.73
C THR A 312 -4.44 -10.03 34.06
N ALA A 313 -4.77 -9.83 35.33
CA ALA A 313 -5.75 -8.83 35.75
C ALA A 313 -5.28 -7.40 35.44
N GLN A 314 -4.00 -7.11 35.68
CA GLN A 314 -3.40 -5.80 35.38
C GLN A 314 -3.40 -5.51 33.86
N ALA A 315 -2.99 -6.48 33.04
CA ALA A 315 -3.02 -6.34 31.57
C ALA A 315 -4.44 -6.11 31.02
N LYS A 316 -5.46 -6.69 31.66
CA LYS A 316 -6.86 -6.46 31.29
C LYS A 316 -7.30 -5.03 31.63
N GLN A 317 -6.92 -4.53 32.80
CA GLN A 317 -7.25 -3.17 33.25
C GLN A 317 -6.56 -2.11 32.38
N GLU A 318 -5.29 -2.30 32.02
CA GLU A 318 -4.56 -1.42 31.10
C GLU A 318 -5.21 -1.38 29.71
N ARG A 319 -5.71 -2.52 29.22
CA ARG A 319 -6.43 -2.59 27.94
C ARG A 319 -7.77 -1.85 27.97
N GLU A 320 -8.52 -1.94 29.08
CA GLU A 320 -9.78 -1.21 29.26
C GLU A 320 -9.56 0.31 29.33
N VAL A 321 -8.48 0.76 29.98
CA VAL A 321 -8.10 2.18 30.02
C VAL A 321 -7.70 2.70 28.64
N LEU A 322 -6.86 1.97 27.90
CA LEU A 322 -6.46 2.36 26.53
C LEU A 322 -7.65 2.41 25.57
N GLN A 323 -8.63 1.51 25.74
CA GLN A 323 -9.85 1.53 24.94
C GLN A 323 -10.73 2.74 25.27
N ALA A 324 -10.88 3.07 26.56
CA ALA A 324 -11.61 4.26 26.99
C ALA A 324 -10.95 5.56 26.50
N GLU A 325 -9.61 5.65 26.51
CA GLU A 325 -8.87 6.78 25.96
C GLU A 325 -9.04 6.91 24.45
N ALA A 326 -9.09 5.80 23.71
CA ALA A 326 -9.35 5.81 22.27
C ALA A 326 -10.77 6.28 21.95
N GLU A 327 -11.78 5.80 22.69
CA GLU A 327 -13.17 6.23 22.55
C GLU A 327 -13.35 7.72 22.90
N GLN A 328 -12.65 8.21 23.92
CA GLN A 328 -12.65 9.63 24.27
C GLN A 328 -12.01 10.48 23.18
N LYS A 329 -10.87 10.07 22.61
CA LYS A 329 -10.23 10.76 21.48
C LYS A 329 -11.14 10.79 20.24
N GLN A 330 -11.84 9.70 19.95
CA GLN A 330 -12.80 9.67 18.85
C GLN A 330 -13.97 10.63 19.08
N ARG A 331 -14.52 10.69 20.30
CA ARG A 331 -15.56 11.66 20.65
C ARG A 331 -15.09 13.10 20.50
N THR A 332 -13.88 13.43 20.98
CA THR A 332 -13.36 14.80 20.84
C THR A 332 -13.12 15.19 19.38
N VAL A 333 -12.69 14.25 18.54
CA VAL A 333 -12.51 14.50 17.10
C VAL A 333 -13.87 14.70 16.41
N MET A 334 -14.90 13.93 16.78
CA MET A 334 -16.24 14.11 16.26
C MET A 334 -16.86 15.44 16.71
N GLU A 335 -16.69 15.84 17.97
CA GLU A 335 -17.14 17.14 18.48
C GLU A 335 -16.41 18.31 17.79
N GLN A 336 -15.12 18.15 17.49
CA GLN A 336 -14.35 19.13 16.71
C GLN A 336 -14.85 19.24 15.27
N LEU A 337 -15.11 18.11 14.60
CA LEU A 337 -15.67 18.09 13.25
C LEU A 337 -17.06 18.71 13.20
N GLU A 338 -17.94 18.40 14.16
CA GLU A 338 -19.27 19.01 14.26
C GLU A 338 -19.19 20.53 14.48
N ALA A 339 -18.23 20.99 15.29
CA ALA A 339 -17.97 22.42 15.49
C ALA A 339 -17.42 23.09 14.22
N GLU A 340 -16.50 22.44 13.49
CA GLU A 340 -15.97 22.92 12.21
C GLU A 340 -17.05 22.98 11.13
N PHE A 341 -17.90 21.96 11.01
CA PHE A 341 -19.04 21.95 10.10
C PHE A 341 -20.04 23.06 10.43
N LYS A 342 -20.30 23.29 11.72
CA LYS A 342 -21.17 24.38 12.14
C LYS A 342 -20.57 25.75 11.84
N ALA A 343 -19.26 25.93 12.08
CA ALA A 343 -18.56 27.16 11.74
C ALA A 343 -18.53 27.40 10.22
N LEU A 344 -18.33 26.36 9.41
CA LEU A 344 -18.40 26.43 7.94
C LEU A 344 -19.81 26.74 7.43
N ALA A 345 -20.84 26.19 8.07
CA ALA A 345 -22.24 26.50 7.73
C ALA A 345 -22.59 27.96 8.09
N GLU A 346 -22.17 28.43 9.26
CA GLU A 346 -22.32 29.83 9.68
C GLU A 346 -21.52 30.77 8.76
N GLN A 347 -20.32 30.37 8.32
CA GLN A 347 -19.53 31.11 7.32
C GLN A 347 -20.22 31.13 5.96
N ALA A 348 -20.80 30.02 5.49
CA ALA A 348 -21.52 29.99 4.23
C ALA A 348 -22.80 30.83 4.27
N GLU A 349 -23.53 30.85 5.39
CA GLU A 349 -24.66 31.76 5.60
C GLU A 349 -24.20 33.22 5.61
N LEU A 350 -23.07 33.54 6.27
CA LEU A 350 -22.49 34.88 6.25
C LEU A 350 -22.04 35.30 4.84
N GLU A 351 -21.36 34.43 4.10
CA GLU A 351 -20.96 34.69 2.71
C GLU A 351 -22.17 34.87 1.78
N TRP A 352 -23.26 34.12 2.03
CA TRP A 352 -24.50 34.27 1.29
C TRP A 352 -25.19 35.60 1.62
N MET A 353 -25.24 35.98 2.90
CA MET A 353 -25.77 37.27 3.35
C MET A 353 -24.90 38.44 2.86
N GLU A 354 -23.57 38.28 2.82
CA GLU A 354 -22.65 39.27 2.25
C GLU A 354 -22.86 39.39 0.75
N LYS A 355 -23.02 38.29 0.02
CA LYS A 355 -23.35 38.32 -1.42
C LYS A 355 -24.72 38.93 -1.69
N GLU A 356 -25.72 38.66 -0.86
CA GLU A 356 -27.05 39.27 -0.97
C GLU A 356 -26.98 40.77 -0.70
N ALA A 357 -26.24 41.19 0.32
CA ALA A 357 -25.97 42.60 0.60
C ALA A 357 -25.17 43.27 -0.53
N LEU A 358 -24.20 42.57 -1.14
CA LEU A 358 -23.42 43.06 -2.27
C LEU A 358 -24.27 43.17 -3.53
N LEU A 359 -25.23 42.27 -3.73
CA LEU A 359 -26.21 42.35 -4.82
C LEU A 359 -27.21 43.48 -4.59
N GLU A 360 -27.65 43.72 -3.35
CA GLU A 360 -28.47 44.88 -3.00
C GLU A 360 -27.69 46.19 -3.17
N GLU A 361 -26.41 46.21 -2.80
CA GLU A 361 -25.51 47.34 -3.02
C GLU A 361 -25.25 47.56 -4.52
N GLN A 362 -25.01 46.52 -5.30
CA GLN A 362 -24.91 46.58 -6.76
C GLN A 362 -26.21 47.06 -7.42
N LEU A 363 -27.36 46.62 -6.92
CA LEU A 363 -28.67 47.10 -7.41
C LEU A 363 -28.84 48.59 -7.08
N LYS A 364 -28.38 49.01 -5.90
CA LYS A 364 -28.41 50.41 -5.48
C LYS A 364 -27.42 51.26 -6.27
N GLU A 365 -26.22 50.76 -6.55
CA GLU A 365 -25.23 51.37 -7.41
C GLU A 365 -25.71 51.45 -8.87
N GLU A 366 -26.39 50.43 -9.39
CA GLU A 366 -27.04 50.48 -10.71
C GLU A 366 -28.20 51.48 -10.74
N GLN A 367 -28.98 51.58 -9.66
CA GLN A 367 -30.04 52.60 -9.54
C GLN A 367 -29.46 54.01 -9.42
N GLU A 368 -28.38 54.19 -8.66
CA GLU A 368 -27.65 55.45 -8.54
C GLU A 368 -26.92 55.79 -9.84
N ALA A 369 -26.33 54.82 -10.53
CA ALA A 369 -25.73 54.98 -11.85
C ALA A 369 -26.79 55.27 -12.92
N ALA A 370 -27.98 54.69 -12.84
CA ALA A 370 -29.11 55.03 -13.69
C ALA A 370 -29.63 56.45 -13.40
N ALA A 371 -29.65 56.86 -12.13
CA ALA A 371 -29.99 58.22 -11.73
C ALA A 371 -28.91 59.23 -12.17
N VAL A 372 -27.63 58.86 -12.10
CA VAL A 372 -26.50 59.65 -12.62
C VAL A 372 -26.55 59.70 -14.14
N ARG A 373 -26.83 58.61 -14.85
CA ARG A 373 -27.04 58.61 -16.32
C ARG A 373 -28.26 59.46 -16.70
N ALA A 374 -29.32 59.45 -15.91
CA ALA A 374 -30.47 60.35 -16.10
C ALA A 374 -30.07 61.82 -15.82
N ALA A 375 -29.26 62.07 -14.80
CA ALA A 375 -28.71 63.39 -14.50
C ALA A 375 -27.70 63.86 -15.57
N GLU A 376 -26.92 62.96 -16.15
CA GLU A 376 -25.95 63.21 -17.22
C GLU A 376 -26.65 63.42 -18.55
N THR A 377 -27.74 62.69 -18.85
CA THR A 377 -28.54 62.93 -20.06
C THR A 377 -29.32 64.23 -19.97
N THR A 378 -29.82 64.60 -18.78
CA THR A 378 -30.42 65.91 -18.55
C THR A 378 -29.37 67.03 -18.56
N ALA A 379 -28.21 66.83 -17.93
CA ALA A 379 -27.08 67.76 -18.00
C ALA A 379 -26.51 67.86 -19.42
N ALA A 380 -26.47 66.79 -20.21
CA ALA A 380 -26.06 66.80 -21.60
C ALA A 380 -27.11 67.47 -22.50
N ALA A 381 -28.40 67.38 -22.16
CA ALA A 381 -29.44 68.15 -22.82
C ALA A 381 -29.35 69.65 -22.47
N GLU A 382 -29.06 69.99 -21.21
CA GLU A 382 -28.78 71.35 -20.77
C GLU A 382 -27.48 71.89 -21.37
N GLU A 383 -26.45 71.06 -21.49
CA GLU A 383 -25.18 71.42 -22.10
C GLU A 383 -25.33 71.56 -23.61
N ARG A 384 -26.16 70.75 -24.27
CA ARG A 384 -26.55 70.97 -25.67
C ARG A 384 -27.33 72.27 -25.83
N LEU A 385 -28.22 72.60 -24.91
CA LEU A 385 -28.91 73.90 -24.90
C LEU A 385 -27.96 75.07 -24.62
N LYS A 386 -26.96 74.89 -23.75
CA LYS A 386 -25.88 75.85 -23.53
C LYS A 386 -24.95 75.95 -24.72
N GLN A 387 -24.68 74.86 -25.43
CA GLN A 387 -23.88 74.83 -26.66
C GLN A 387 -24.62 75.48 -27.82
N GLU A 388 -25.92 75.30 -27.93
CA GLU A 388 -26.78 76.02 -28.88
C GLU A 388 -26.78 77.52 -28.55
N ARG A 389 -26.95 77.88 -27.27
CA ARG A 389 -26.86 79.28 -26.82
C ARG A 389 -25.45 79.86 -26.99
N SER A 390 -24.40 79.09 -26.73
CA SER A 390 -23.02 79.53 -26.87
C SER A 390 -22.64 79.65 -28.33
N LYS A 391 -23.10 78.76 -29.22
CA LYS A 391 -23.00 78.93 -30.68
C LYS A 391 -23.71 80.20 -31.13
N LEU A 392 -24.90 80.49 -30.60
CA LEU A 392 -25.62 81.73 -30.90
C LEU A 392 -24.86 82.98 -30.41
N ILE A 393 -24.29 82.92 -29.19
CA ILE A 393 -23.44 83.98 -28.63
C ILE A 393 -22.14 84.11 -29.45
N HIS A 394 -21.54 82.99 -29.87
CA HIS A 394 -20.30 82.98 -30.61
C HIS A 394 -20.52 83.50 -32.03
N GLN A 395 -21.65 83.22 -32.67
CA GLN A 395 -22.05 83.84 -33.92
C GLN A 395 -22.20 85.36 -33.76
N LEU A 396 -22.85 85.83 -32.69
CA LEU A 396 -22.96 87.26 -32.40
C LEU A 396 -21.60 87.90 -32.04
N GLU A 397 -20.71 87.18 -31.37
CA GLU A 397 -19.35 87.62 -31.05
C GLU A 397 -18.40 87.56 -32.24
N GLU A 398 -18.62 86.65 -33.18
CA GLU A 398 -17.86 86.53 -34.42
C GLU A 398 -18.26 87.66 -35.37
N GLU A 399 -19.55 87.99 -35.47
CA GLU A 399 -20.00 89.22 -36.15
C GLU A 399 -19.39 90.48 -35.50
N ARG A 400 -19.35 90.54 -34.16
CA ARG A 400 -18.70 91.63 -33.42
C ARG A 400 -17.18 91.62 -33.56
N GLY A 401 -16.58 90.45 -33.69
CA GLY A 401 -15.15 90.19 -33.81
C GLY A 401 -14.67 90.56 -35.20
N GLN A 402 -15.41 90.23 -36.25
CA GLN A 402 -15.17 90.69 -37.61
C GLN A 402 -15.26 92.22 -37.69
N ALA A 403 -16.23 92.83 -36.99
CA ALA A 403 -16.30 94.28 -36.85
C ALA A 403 -15.07 94.88 -36.10
N LYS A 404 -14.56 94.20 -35.06
CA LYS A 404 -13.36 94.62 -34.29
C LYS A 404 -12.03 94.39 -35.03
N ALA A 405 -11.87 93.26 -35.71
CA ALA A 405 -10.68 92.93 -36.49
C ALA A 405 -10.50 93.90 -37.66
N ARG A 406 -11.63 94.36 -38.25
CA ARG A 406 -11.62 95.45 -39.24
C ARG A 406 -11.02 96.74 -38.66
N ILE A 407 -11.26 97.01 -37.38
CA ILE A 407 -10.72 98.18 -36.65
C ILE A 407 -9.26 97.94 -36.23
N GLN A 408 -8.89 96.72 -35.83
CA GLN A 408 -7.53 96.39 -35.38
C GLN A 408 -6.52 96.28 -36.52
N GLN A 409 -6.92 95.76 -37.69
CA GLN A 409 -6.06 95.81 -38.90
C GLN A 409 -5.68 97.25 -39.27
N LEU A 410 -6.60 98.20 -39.09
CA LEU A 410 -6.32 99.62 -39.29
C LEU A 410 -5.30 100.17 -38.27
N ASN A 411 -5.22 99.59 -37.07
CA ASN A 411 -4.28 100.00 -36.01
C ASN A 411 -2.92 99.29 -36.06
N GLU A 412 -2.85 98.01 -36.41
CA GLU A 412 -1.57 97.25 -36.47
C GLU A 412 -0.70 97.68 -37.65
N GLN A 413 -1.32 98.10 -38.75
CA GLN A 413 -0.61 98.80 -39.83
C GLN A 413 0.09 100.08 -39.32
N LEU A 414 -0.38 100.67 -38.21
CA LEU A 414 0.22 101.83 -37.58
C LEU A 414 1.41 101.47 -36.65
N GLU A 415 1.39 100.28 -36.05
CA GLU A 415 2.31 99.86 -34.97
C GLU A 415 3.50 99.02 -35.47
N ALA A 416 3.33 98.24 -36.55
CA ALA A 416 4.43 97.55 -37.22
C ALA A 416 5.52 98.52 -37.72
N VAL A 417 5.14 99.75 -38.04
CA VAL A 417 6.05 100.85 -38.39
C VAL A 417 6.90 101.30 -37.19
N GLN A 418 6.45 101.05 -35.95
CA GLN A 418 7.13 101.51 -34.73
C GLN A 418 8.17 100.52 -34.19
N GLN A 419 7.97 99.20 -34.30
CA GLN A 419 8.84 98.21 -33.65
C GLN A 419 10.10 97.81 -34.42
N GLN A 420 10.12 97.96 -35.75
CA GLN A 420 11.38 97.83 -36.51
C GLN A 420 12.48 98.76 -35.97
N LEU A 421 12.10 99.82 -35.24
CA LEU A 421 12.99 100.78 -34.62
C LEU A 421 13.70 100.27 -33.34
N LYS A 422 13.13 99.31 -32.59
CA LYS A 422 13.58 98.97 -31.23
C LYS A 422 14.51 97.74 -31.16
N HIS A 423 14.31 96.74 -32.03
CA HIS A 423 15.11 95.50 -32.03
C HIS A 423 16.60 95.70 -32.36
N ALA A 424 16.94 96.79 -33.03
CA ALA A 424 18.33 97.16 -33.26
C ALA A 424 19.11 97.50 -31.96
N GLN A 425 18.45 97.69 -30.80
CA GLN A 425 19.07 98.26 -29.60
C GLN A 425 19.54 97.24 -28.53
N GLU A 426 19.09 95.99 -28.50
CA GLU A 426 19.29 95.10 -27.33
C GLU A 426 20.36 94.00 -27.46
N VAL A 427 20.73 93.60 -28.68
CA VAL A 427 21.80 92.61 -28.96
C VAL A 427 23.16 93.01 -28.35
N VAL A 428 23.31 94.27 -27.95
CA VAL A 428 24.53 94.83 -27.38
C VAL A 428 24.77 94.44 -25.90
N SER A 429 23.74 94.08 -25.12
CA SER A 429 23.90 93.97 -23.65
C SER A 429 24.39 92.61 -23.11
N GLU A 430 24.30 91.51 -23.88
CA GLU A 430 24.49 90.16 -23.33
C GLU A 430 25.94 89.63 -23.30
N GLN A 431 26.92 90.33 -23.87
CA GLN A 431 28.30 89.81 -23.92
C GLN A 431 29.14 90.03 -22.64
N GLU A 432 28.67 90.77 -21.63
CA GLU A 432 29.53 91.20 -20.49
C GLU A 432 29.58 90.26 -19.27
N GLN A 433 28.67 89.28 -19.10
CA GLN A 433 28.54 88.54 -17.83
C GLN A 433 29.38 87.25 -17.66
N LEU A 434 30.05 86.73 -18.68
CA LEU A 434 30.67 85.39 -18.63
C LEU A 434 32.09 85.30 -18.00
N LEU A 435 32.70 86.40 -17.52
CA LEU A 435 34.14 86.46 -17.21
C LEU A 435 34.54 86.34 -15.72
N GLN A 436 33.60 86.20 -14.78
CA GLN A 436 33.89 86.34 -13.34
C GLN A 436 33.99 85.05 -12.50
N THR A 437 33.61 83.89 -13.01
CA THR A 437 33.34 82.71 -12.16
C THR A 437 34.49 81.71 -11.93
N GLU A 438 35.64 81.77 -12.63
CA GLU A 438 36.65 80.68 -12.61
C GLU A 438 37.79 80.73 -11.55
N ARG A 439 37.83 81.64 -10.57
CA ARG A 439 39.09 81.93 -9.82
C ARG A 439 39.32 81.40 -8.38
N THR A 440 38.45 80.63 -7.72
CA THR A 440 38.50 80.52 -6.23
C THR A 440 38.65 79.16 -5.51
N GLN A 441 39.05 78.03 -6.13
CA GLN A 441 38.92 76.70 -5.45
C GLN A 441 40.18 75.83 -5.13
N VAL A 442 41.45 76.24 -5.37
CA VAL A 442 42.60 75.29 -5.38
C VAL A 442 43.59 75.29 -4.18
N GLN A 443 43.45 76.08 -3.11
CA GLN A 443 44.62 76.42 -2.25
C GLN A 443 44.84 75.78 -0.84
N SER A 444 44.09 74.78 -0.33
CA SER A 444 44.06 74.56 1.16
C SER A 444 44.41 73.19 1.79
N LEU A 445 45.15 72.24 1.18
CA LEU A 445 45.25 70.86 1.76
C LEU A 445 46.65 70.18 1.90
N HIS A 446 47.80 70.88 2.01
CA HIS A 446 49.15 70.23 1.85
C HIS A 446 50.15 70.15 3.06
N GLU A 447 49.95 70.67 4.29
CA GLU A 447 51.12 70.97 5.17
C GLU A 447 51.36 70.23 6.53
N GLU A 448 50.59 69.22 6.98
CA GLU A 448 50.63 68.83 8.43
C GLU A 448 51.44 67.58 8.93
N GLN A 449 52.18 66.78 8.13
CA GLN A 449 52.52 65.39 8.56
C GLN A 449 53.99 64.94 8.87
N GLU A 450 55.05 65.77 8.90
CA GLU A 450 56.45 65.28 8.72
C GLU A 450 57.48 65.25 9.90
N ALA A 451 57.16 65.42 11.21
CA ALA A 451 58.17 65.89 12.19
C ALA A 451 58.72 64.99 13.38
N LEU A 452 58.57 63.66 13.50
CA LEU A 452 58.81 62.93 14.80
C LEU A 452 59.89 61.79 14.90
N MET A 453 61.05 61.84 14.20
CA MET A 453 61.91 60.65 13.94
C MET A 453 63.37 60.53 14.54
N GLN A 454 63.83 61.17 15.64
CA GLN A 454 65.32 61.35 15.83
C GLN A 454 66.13 61.02 17.13
N GLU A 455 65.71 60.25 18.16
CA GLU A 455 66.36 60.38 19.49
C GLU A 455 67.32 59.29 20.11
N GLN A 456 67.75 58.15 19.54
CA GLN A 456 68.38 57.09 20.42
C GLN A 456 69.69 56.35 19.99
N GLU A 457 70.83 57.03 19.79
CA GLU A 457 72.07 56.44 19.20
C GLU A 457 73.37 56.34 20.08
N ILE A 458 73.38 56.29 21.44
CA ILE A 458 74.61 56.62 22.24
C ILE A 458 75.38 55.48 23.01
N GLN A 459 75.05 54.19 22.95
CA GLN A 459 75.57 53.18 23.94
C GLN A 459 76.93 52.44 23.67
N ALA A 460 77.78 52.80 22.70
CA ALA A 460 78.75 51.84 22.12
C ALA A 460 80.28 51.85 22.52
N ARG A 461 80.76 52.27 23.71
CA ARG A 461 82.23 52.52 23.89
C ARG A 461 83.05 51.90 25.05
N ARG A 462 82.57 50.97 25.89
CA ARG A 462 83.30 50.60 27.14
C ARG A 462 84.19 49.34 27.14
N ILE A 463 84.30 48.57 26.05
CA ILE A 463 84.68 47.14 26.15
C ILE A 463 86.17 46.78 25.84
N VAL A 464 87.02 47.69 25.37
CA VAL A 464 88.31 47.30 24.73
C VAL A 464 89.49 46.99 25.67
N GLU A 465 89.53 47.43 26.93
CA GLU A 465 90.78 47.39 27.73
C GLU A 465 91.15 46.04 28.40
N LEU A 466 90.23 45.07 28.50
CA LEU A 466 90.46 43.84 29.27
C LEU A 466 91.27 42.74 28.53
N GLN A 467 91.76 42.99 27.31
CA GLN A 467 92.23 41.93 26.42
C GLN A 467 93.73 41.55 26.51
N GLN A 468 94.60 42.33 27.14
CA GLN A 468 96.06 42.15 26.96
C GLN A 468 96.78 41.26 28.00
N GLN A 469 96.20 40.98 29.17
CA GLN A 469 96.88 40.20 30.23
C GLN A 469 96.70 38.68 30.12
N LEU A 470 95.87 38.22 29.17
CA LEU A 470 95.51 36.80 29.01
C LEU A 470 96.47 35.98 28.12
N GLU A 471 97.47 36.59 27.47
CA GLU A 471 98.23 35.92 26.39
C GLU A 471 99.33 34.96 26.88
N GLN A 472 99.90 35.16 28.07
CA GLN A 472 101.08 34.41 28.53
C GLN A 472 100.75 33.15 29.33
N ILE A 473 99.52 33.02 29.85
CA ILE A 473 98.99 31.79 30.48
C ILE A 473 98.46 30.80 29.41
N LYS A 474 98.31 31.24 28.15
CA LYS A 474 97.82 30.40 27.03
C LYS A 474 98.82 29.34 26.57
N GLY A 475 100.12 29.52 26.78
CA GLY A 475 101.16 28.61 26.27
C GLY A 475 101.13 27.23 26.94
N ASP A 476 101.27 27.17 28.25
CA ASP A 476 101.33 25.91 29.00
C ASP A 476 99.94 25.25 29.17
N SER A 477 98.86 26.03 29.02
CA SER A 477 97.48 25.50 28.89
C SER A 477 97.25 24.77 27.57
N SER A 478 98.02 25.05 26.51
CA SER A 478 97.75 24.51 25.17
C SER A 478 98.16 23.04 25.01
N GLU A 479 99.25 22.60 25.64
CA GLU A 479 99.74 21.21 25.57
C GLU A 479 98.96 20.24 26.46
N LEU A 480 98.42 20.73 27.59
CA LEU A 480 97.47 19.96 28.40
C LEU A 480 96.05 19.98 27.78
N GLN A 481 95.66 21.07 27.09
CA GLN A 481 94.40 21.10 26.32
C GLN A 481 94.41 20.17 25.12
N THR A 482 95.53 19.96 24.42
CA THR A 482 95.56 19.04 23.27
C THR A 482 95.40 17.59 23.70
N LYS A 483 96.10 17.15 24.76
CA LYS A 483 95.93 15.80 25.30
C LYS A 483 94.55 15.57 25.94
N LEU A 484 94.02 16.58 26.64
CA LEU A 484 92.65 16.53 27.16
C LEU A 484 91.63 16.45 26.02
N ARG A 485 91.79 17.26 24.95
CA ARG A 485 90.93 17.22 23.75
C ARG A 485 90.96 15.88 23.04
N GLU A 486 92.11 15.22 22.90
CA GLU A 486 92.20 13.91 22.27
C GLU A 486 91.44 12.83 23.08
N THR A 487 91.55 12.87 24.41
CA THR A 487 90.79 11.95 25.29
C THR A 487 89.30 12.30 25.39
N GLU A 488 88.94 13.58 25.34
CA GLU A 488 87.54 14.03 25.27
C GLU A 488 86.92 13.70 23.91
N GLN A 489 87.70 13.73 22.83
CA GLN A 489 87.24 13.39 21.48
C GLN A 489 87.02 11.89 21.34
N SER A 490 87.87 11.04 21.93
CA SER A 490 87.65 9.60 21.96
C SER A 490 86.47 9.21 22.88
N LEU A 491 86.30 9.90 24.02
CA LEU A 491 85.13 9.73 24.87
C LEU A 491 83.83 10.17 24.18
N LYS A 492 83.85 11.29 23.44
CA LYS A 492 82.71 11.75 22.63
C LYS A 492 82.39 10.80 21.48
N GLN A 493 83.39 10.21 20.84
CA GLN A 493 83.16 9.20 19.80
C GLN A 493 82.54 7.92 20.39
N ALA A 494 82.98 7.49 21.57
CA ALA A 494 82.38 6.37 22.28
C ALA A 494 80.93 6.68 22.71
N GLN A 495 80.67 7.87 23.27
CA GLN A 495 79.32 8.32 23.62
C GLN A 495 78.40 8.48 22.41
N ALA A 496 78.92 8.98 21.29
CA ALA A 496 78.17 9.08 20.03
C ALA A 496 77.83 7.69 19.47
N SER A 497 78.76 6.74 19.54
CA SER A 497 78.48 5.36 19.13
C SER A 497 77.45 4.68 20.04
N GLN A 498 77.49 4.97 21.35
CA GLN A 498 76.50 4.48 22.31
C GLN A 498 75.11 5.09 22.04
N GLN A 499 75.03 6.39 21.74
CA GLN A 499 73.78 7.05 21.35
C GLN A 499 73.22 6.49 20.05
N GLN A 500 74.07 6.23 19.05
CA GLN A 500 73.64 5.58 17.79
C GLN A 500 73.06 4.19 18.02
N TRP A 501 73.68 3.37 18.89
CA TRP A 501 73.12 2.06 19.25
C TRP A 501 71.81 2.18 20.04
N GLN A 502 71.67 3.20 20.89
CA GLN A 502 70.46 3.45 21.66
C GLN A 502 69.31 3.95 20.77
N GLU A 503 69.60 4.78 19.77
CA GLU A 503 68.64 5.21 18.74
C GLU A 503 68.21 4.04 17.86
N GLN A 504 69.14 3.19 17.40
CA GLN A 504 68.80 1.99 16.62
C GLN A 504 67.96 0.98 17.41
N TYR A 505 68.24 0.83 18.71
CA TYR A 505 67.43 -0.01 19.59
C TYR A 505 66.01 0.58 19.78
N ASN A 506 65.90 1.89 20.02
CA ASN A 506 64.61 2.56 20.15
C ASN A 506 63.80 2.50 18.85
N GLU A 507 64.44 2.68 17.68
CA GLU A 507 63.76 2.50 16.38
C GLU A 507 63.26 1.07 16.17
N ALA A 508 64.00 0.06 16.62
CA ALA A 508 63.57 -1.34 16.52
C ALA A 508 62.35 -1.61 17.42
N VAL A 509 62.34 -1.07 18.64
CA VAL A 509 61.21 -1.16 19.57
C VAL A 509 60.00 -0.39 19.03
N GLU A 510 60.19 0.79 18.44
CA GLU A 510 59.11 1.55 17.79
C GLU A 510 58.54 0.81 16.56
N ARG A 511 59.38 0.14 15.77
CA ARG A 511 58.91 -0.71 14.66
C ARG A 511 58.13 -1.92 15.17
N GLU A 512 58.56 -2.56 16.25
CA GLU A 512 57.88 -3.73 16.82
C GLU A 512 56.53 -3.35 17.46
N THR A 513 56.47 -2.20 18.14
CA THR A 513 55.23 -1.63 18.67
C THR A 513 54.27 -1.18 17.56
N ALA A 514 54.78 -0.62 16.46
CA ALA A 514 53.97 -0.27 15.29
C ALA A 514 53.41 -1.51 14.59
N LEU A 515 54.21 -2.58 14.43
CA LEU A 515 53.76 -3.84 13.84
C LEU A 515 52.73 -4.54 14.71
N THR A 516 52.91 -4.55 16.03
CA THR A 516 51.90 -5.12 16.96
C THR A 516 50.61 -4.30 16.98
N ALA A 517 50.68 -2.97 16.86
CA ALA A 517 49.50 -2.13 16.69
C ALA A 517 48.78 -2.40 15.36
N GLN A 518 49.52 -2.63 14.27
CA GLN A 518 48.94 -3.02 12.97
C GLN A 518 48.29 -4.41 13.03
N LEU A 519 48.89 -5.37 13.73
CA LEU A 519 48.36 -6.72 13.90
C LEU A 519 47.07 -6.69 14.73
N ARG A 520 47.02 -5.87 15.79
CA ARG A 520 45.81 -5.63 16.59
C ARG A 520 44.70 -4.99 15.76
N LYS A 521 45.03 -4.02 14.90
CA LYS A 521 44.08 -3.39 13.98
C LYS A 521 43.53 -4.39 12.96
N LEU A 522 44.36 -5.28 12.43
CA LEU A 522 43.91 -6.35 11.52
C LEU A 522 43.02 -7.38 12.25
N GLN A 523 43.31 -7.69 13.52
CA GLN A 523 42.47 -8.56 14.34
C GLN A 523 41.11 -7.92 14.63
N GLU A 524 41.06 -6.62 14.94
CA GLU A 524 39.80 -5.87 15.11
C GLU A 524 39.00 -5.83 13.79
N GLN A 525 39.67 -5.62 12.66
CA GLN A 525 39.03 -5.67 11.34
C GLN A 525 38.48 -7.06 11.00
N HIS A 526 39.22 -8.12 11.34
CA HIS A 526 38.75 -9.49 11.15
C HIS A 526 37.53 -9.81 12.02
N ALA A 527 37.56 -9.43 13.30
CA ALA A 527 36.43 -9.61 14.20
C ALA A 527 35.19 -8.84 13.73
N GLN A 528 35.39 -7.62 13.20
CA GLN A 528 34.30 -6.85 12.60
C GLN A 528 33.72 -7.55 11.36
N LEU A 529 34.57 -8.06 10.47
CA LEU A 529 34.11 -8.79 9.28
C LEU A 529 33.39 -10.11 9.63
N GLU A 530 33.82 -10.81 10.68
CA GLU A 530 33.12 -11.99 11.18
C GLU A 530 31.74 -11.64 11.75
N GLN A 531 31.65 -10.52 12.49
CA GLN A 531 30.37 -10.03 13.01
C GLN A 531 29.45 -9.57 11.88
N ASP A 532 29.96 -8.87 10.88
CA ASP A 532 29.21 -8.44 9.71
C ASP A 532 28.72 -9.65 8.89
N ALA A 533 29.54 -10.70 8.75
CA ALA A 533 29.14 -11.95 8.10
C ALA A 533 28.03 -12.69 8.87
N GLN A 534 28.09 -12.71 10.21
CA GLN A 534 27.01 -13.27 11.05
C GLN A 534 25.71 -12.46 10.90
N HIS A 535 25.79 -11.13 10.91
CA HIS A 535 24.63 -10.27 10.67
C HIS A 535 24.03 -10.46 9.27
N LEU A 536 24.85 -10.69 8.24
CA LEU A 536 24.37 -11.00 6.89
C LEU A 536 23.65 -12.36 6.82
N LEU A 537 24.15 -13.38 7.52
CA LEU A 537 23.48 -14.69 7.60
C LEU A 537 22.13 -14.60 8.33
N GLU A 538 22.06 -13.83 9.42
CA GLU A 538 20.80 -13.57 10.12
C GLU A 538 19.81 -12.78 9.26
N ALA A 539 20.29 -11.82 8.46
CA ALA A 539 19.48 -11.07 7.52
C ALA A 539 18.97 -11.94 6.36
N GLU A 540 19.81 -12.86 5.85
CA GLU A 540 19.41 -13.84 4.84
C GLU A 540 18.31 -14.77 5.39
N ALA A 541 18.47 -15.29 6.61
CA ALA A 541 17.46 -16.13 7.25
C ALA A 541 16.13 -15.39 7.45
N LYS A 542 16.17 -14.12 7.88
CA LYS A 542 14.97 -13.27 8.01
C LYS A 542 14.31 -13.00 6.65
N SER A 543 15.12 -12.73 5.61
CA SER A 543 14.63 -12.56 4.24
C SER A 543 14.00 -13.84 3.70
N GLU A 544 14.56 -15.02 3.98
CA GLU A 544 13.96 -16.31 3.59
C GLU A 544 12.63 -16.57 4.31
N GLU A 545 12.53 -16.24 5.61
CA GLU A 545 11.27 -16.33 6.34
C GLU A 545 10.22 -15.36 5.81
N GLU A 546 10.61 -14.13 5.47
CA GLU A 546 9.72 -13.16 4.81
C GLU A 546 9.28 -13.63 3.43
N GLN A 547 10.18 -14.21 2.62
CA GLN A 547 9.82 -14.81 1.34
C GLN A 547 8.82 -15.95 1.50
N ARG A 548 9.01 -16.84 2.49
CA ARG A 548 8.05 -17.91 2.81
C ARG A 548 6.69 -17.36 3.27
N ARG A 549 6.69 -16.28 4.06
CA ARG A 549 5.45 -15.60 4.47
C ARG A 549 4.74 -14.98 3.27
N LEU A 550 5.46 -14.25 2.42
CA LEU A 550 4.91 -13.65 1.20
C LEU A 550 4.38 -14.70 0.23
N GLN A 551 5.08 -15.83 0.08
CA GLN A 551 4.60 -16.95 -0.75
C GLN A 551 3.30 -17.55 -0.21
N LYS A 552 3.17 -17.69 1.13
CA LYS A 552 1.93 -18.14 1.76
C LYS A 552 0.78 -17.13 1.58
N VAL A 553 1.06 -15.84 1.66
CA VAL A 553 0.08 -14.78 1.41
C VAL A 553 -0.35 -14.77 -0.06
N LEU A 554 0.57 -14.98 -1.01
CA LEU A 554 0.26 -15.13 -2.43
C LEU A 554 -0.60 -16.36 -2.72
N GLU A 555 -0.33 -17.50 -2.08
CA GLU A 555 -1.17 -18.69 -2.19
C GLU A 555 -2.58 -18.45 -1.65
N GLN A 556 -2.71 -17.74 -0.52
CA GLN A 556 -4.01 -17.35 0.04
C GLN A 556 -4.74 -16.35 -0.86
N ALA A 557 -4.04 -15.39 -1.44
CA ALA A 557 -4.59 -14.43 -2.40
C ALA A 557 -5.05 -15.14 -3.68
N HIS A 558 -4.27 -16.07 -4.24
CA HIS A 558 -4.67 -16.89 -5.38
C HIS A 558 -5.89 -17.77 -5.07
N ALA A 559 -5.99 -18.32 -3.86
CA ALA A 559 -7.17 -19.06 -3.43
C ALA A 559 -8.41 -18.14 -3.37
N ALA A 560 -8.28 -16.94 -2.81
CA ALA A 560 -9.36 -15.94 -2.76
C ALA A 560 -9.77 -15.43 -4.15
N VAL A 561 -8.82 -15.24 -5.06
CA VAL A 561 -9.12 -14.88 -6.46
C VAL A 561 -9.89 -15.99 -7.16
N ARG A 562 -9.58 -17.26 -6.91
CA ARG A 562 -10.35 -18.39 -7.47
C ARG A 562 -11.77 -18.45 -6.91
N THR A 563 -11.96 -18.19 -5.61
CA THR A 563 -13.31 -18.14 -5.03
C THR A 563 -14.12 -16.99 -5.61
N LEU A 564 -13.53 -15.79 -5.71
CA LEU A 564 -14.15 -14.64 -6.35
C LEU A 564 -14.45 -14.89 -7.84
N GLN A 565 -13.56 -15.56 -8.57
CA GLN A 565 -13.84 -15.95 -9.96
C GLN A 565 -15.03 -16.91 -10.06
N ASN A 566 -15.15 -17.87 -9.14
CA ASN A 566 -16.29 -18.79 -9.11
C ASN A 566 -17.60 -18.07 -8.74
N GLU A 567 -17.55 -17.12 -7.80
CA GLU A 567 -18.69 -16.27 -7.45
C GLU A 567 -19.09 -15.36 -8.61
N ILE A 568 -18.14 -14.73 -9.29
CA ILE A 568 -18.39 -13.94 -10.50
C ILE A 568 -18.99 -14.81 -11.59
N SER A 569 -18.49 -16.04 -11.83
CA SER A 569 -19.10 -16.92 -12.82
C SER A 569 -20.53 -17.30 -12.45
N GLY A 570 -20.80 -17.58 -11.16
CA GLY A 570 -22.15 -17.86 -10.68
C GLY A 570 -23.10 -16.66 -10.82
N LEU A 571 -22.62 -15.46 -10.48
CA LEU A 571 -23.38 -14.22 -10.68
C LEU A 571 -23.62 -13.94 -12.17
N THR A 572 -22.64 -14.19 -13.04
CA THR A 572 -22.76 -14.00 -14.49
C THR A 572 -23.77 -14.98 -15.10
N GLU A 573 -23.79 -16.24 -14.64
CA GLU A 573 -24.82 -17.21 -15.03
C GLU A 573 -26.21 -16.79 -14.54
N SER A 574 -26.30 -16.26 -13.32
CA SER A 574 -27.56 -15.71 -12.80
C SER A 574 -28.02 -14.49 -13.61
N GLU A 575 -27.13 -13.57 -13.96
CA GLU A 575 -27.44 -12.40 -14.79
C GLU A 575 -27.93 -12.82 -16.18
N LYS A 576 -27.30 -13.82 -16.81
CA LYS A 576 -27.77 -14.40 -18.06
C LYS A 576 -29.17 -15.00 -17.91
N SER A 577 -29.43 -15.70 -16.81
CA SER A 577 -30.76 -16.26 -16.56
C SER A 577 -31.83 -15.18 -16.38
N TRP A 578 -31.51 -14.08 -15.68
CA TRP A 578 -32.40 -12.93 -15.52
C TRP A 578 -32.60 -12.16 -16.82
N LYS A 579 -31.57 -12.03 -17.65
CA LYS A 579 -31.68 -11.43 -18.99
C LYS A 579 -32.61 -12.23 -19.90
N VAL A 580 -32.44 -13.56 -19.95
CA VAL A 580 -33.34 -14.43 -20.73
C VAL A 580 -34.77 -14.33 -20.21
N LEU A 581 -34.96 -14.30 -18.89
CA LEU A 581 -36.29 -14.12 -18.31
C LEU A 581 -36.89 -12.75 -18.64
N ALA A 582 -36.09 -11.68 -18.61
CA ALA A 582 -36.54 -10.34 -18.98
C ALA A 582 -36.90 -10.24 -20.46
N GLU A 583 -36.11 -10.85 -21.36
CA GLU A 583 -36.42 -10.95 -22.79
C GLU A 583 -37.72 -11.72 -23.03
N GLN A 584 -37.96 -12.81 -22.29
CA GLN A 584 -39.23 -13.54 -22.32
C GLN A 584 -40.40 -12.67 -21.86
N ARG A 585 -40.25 -11.92 -20.76
CA ARG A 585 -41.31 -11.00 -20.29
C ARG A 585 -41.55 -9.86 -21.27
N LEU A 586 -40.52 -9.34 -21.92
CA LEU A 586 -40.65 -8.32 -22.97
C LEU A 586 -41.40 -8.86 -24.18
N ALA A 587 -41.13 -10.10 -24.59
CA ALA A 587 -41.87 -10.76 -25.65
C ALA A 587 -43.35 -10.97 -25.26
N GLU A 588 -43.62 -11.44 -24.05
CA GLU A 588 -44.99 -11.59 -23.54
C GLU A 588 -45.72 -10.24 -23.46
N ILE A 589 -45.05 -9.16 -23.04
CA ILE A 589 -45.62 -7.81 -23.04
C ILE A 589 -45.91 -7.37 -24.48
N GLY A 590 -44.99 -7.58 -25.43
CA GLY A 590 -45.23 -7.27 -26.83
C GLY A 590 -46.40 -8.04 -27.43
N ASP A 591 -46.56 -9.31 -27.09
CA ASP A 591 -47.72 -10.11 -27.51
C ASP A 591 -49.03 -9.58 -26.91
N LEU A 592 -49.02 -9.16 -25.64
CA LEU A 592 -50.18 -8.54 -24.99
C LEU A 592 -50.51 -7.16 -25.56
N GLU A 593 -49.50 -6.35 -25.88
CA GLU A 593 -49.68 -5.06 -26.55
C GLU A 593 -50.29 -5.23 -27.93
N ASN A 594 -49.82 -6.21 -28.71
CA ASN A 594 -50.43 -6.56 -30.00
C ASN A 594 -51.89 -7.00 -29.84
N GLN A 595 -52.21 -7.81 -28.83
CA GLN A 595 -53.60 -8.21 -28.54
C GLN A 595 -54.48 -7.02 -28.14
N ILE A 596 -53.94 -6.05 -27.38
CA ILE A 596 -54.65 -4.82 -27.03
C ILE A 596 -54.87 -3.95 -28.28
N LEU A 597 -53.89 -3.88 -29.19
CA LEU A 597 -54.00 -3.16 -30.44
C LEU A 597 -55.08 -3.78 -31.35
N GLU A 598 -55.05 -5.10 -31.53
CA GLU A 598 -56.09 -5.83 -32.28
C GLU A 598 -57.48 -5.63 -31.67
N ALA A 599 -57.59 -5.63 -30.34
CA ALA A 599 -58.85 -5.36 -29.65
C ALA A 599 -59.31 -3.90 -29.82
N ALA A 600 -58.37 -2.95 -29.87
CA ALA A 600 -58.67 -1.54 -30.12
C ALA A 600 -59.17 -1.31 -31.55
N GLU A 601 -58.53 -1.93 -32.55
CA GLU A 601 -59.00 -1.91 -33.95
C GLU A 601 -60.39 -2.54 -34.07
N GLN A 602 -60.65 -3.65 -33.36
CA GLN A 602 -61.98 -4.25 -33.29
C GLN A 602 -63.01 -3.32 -32.65
N ASN A 603 -62.66 -2.58 -31.60
CA ASN A 603 -63.55 -1.60 -31.00
C ASN A 603 -63.81 -0.41 -31.95
N GLU A 604 -62.81 0.09 -32.67
CA GLU A 604 -62.99 1.18 -33.64
C GLU A 604 -63.90 0.75 -34.81
N THR A 605 -63.75 -0.49 -35.30
CA THR A 605 -64.67 -1.05 -36.30
C THR A 605 -66.08 -1.24 -35.77
N LEU A 606 -66.25 -1.60 -34.49
CA LEU A 606 -67.57 -1.65 -33.85
C LEU A 606 -68.18 -0.25 -33.65
N GLU A 607 -67.38 0.74 -33.23
CA GLU A 607 -67.84 2.12 -33.05
C GLU A 607 -68.27 2.76 -34.37
N SER A 608 -67.48 2.57 -35.43
CA SER A 608 -67.86 3.00 -36.79
C SER A 608 -69.10 2.27 -37.30
N GLY A 609 -69.25 0.97 -37.01
CA GLY A 609 -70.48 0.23 -37.28
C GLY A 609 -71.70 0.79 -36.54
N VAL A 610 -71.55 1.14 -35.26
CA VAL A 610 -72.60 1.76 -34.44
C VAL A 610 -72.94 3.17 -34.95
N GLN A 611 -71.95 3.96 -35.37
CA GLN A 611 -72.17 5.27 -36.00
C GLN A 611 -72.92 5.13 -37.32
N SER A 612 -72.53 4.19 -38.20
CA SER A 612 -73.27 3.92 -39.44
C SER A 612 -74.73 3.53 -39.16
N LEU A 613 -74.96 2.66 -38.17
CA LEU A 613 -76.33 2.30 -37.75
C LEU A 613 -77.08 3.49 -37.15
N HIS A 614 -76.39 4.38 -36.44
CA HIS A 614 -76.98 5.61 -35.91
C HIS A 614 -77.38 6.55 -37.04
N ASP A 615 -76.50 6.76 -38.02
CA ASP A 615 -76.75 7.59 -39.18
C ASP A 615 -77.91 7.04 -40.01
N GLU A 616 -77.93 5.74 -40.30
CA GLU A 616 -79.07 5.06 -40.94
C GLU A 616 -80.36 5.25 -40.15
N LEU A 617 -80.32 5.13 -38.82
CA LEU A 617 -81.49 5.36 -37.97
C LEU A 617 -81.95 6.83 -38.00
N THR A 618 -81.03 7.80 -38.09
CA THR A 618 -81.40 9.22 -38.23
C THR A 618 -82.02 9.50 -39.58
N VAL A 619 -81.51 8.92 -40.66
CA VAL A 619 -82.11 9.01 -42.00
C VAL A 619 -83.51 8.41 -41.98
N VAL A 620 -83.70 7.21 -41.43
CA VAL A 620 -85.02 6.57 -41.31
C VAL A 620 -85.98 7.40 -40.45
N LYS A 621 -85.50 8.04 -39.38
CA LYS A 621 -86.33 8.96 -38.57
C LYS A 621 -86.75 10.19 -39.36
N GLU A 622 -85.86 10.77 -40.16
CA GLU A 622 -86.17 11.93 -40.97
C GLU A 622 -87.09 11.56 -42.15
N GLU A 623 -86.89 10.39 -42.77
CA GLU A 623 -87.83 9.84 -43.76
C GLU A 623 -89.22 9.61 -43.15
N ALA A 624 -89.30 8.99 -41.97
CA ALA A 624 -90.57 8.80 -41.26
C ALA A 624 -91.24 10.13 -40.90
N ARG A 625 -90.45 11.15 -40.55
CA ARG A 625 -90.94 12.51 -40.31
C ARG A 625 -91.47 13.15 -41.60
N LEU A 626 -90.75 13.04 -42.71
CA LEU A 626 -91.17 13.56 -44.01
C LEU A 626 -92.45 12.88 -44.49
N TYR A 627 -92.55 11.55 -44.37
CA TYR A 627 -93.79 10.82 -44.68
C TYR A 627 -94.94 11.25 -43.77
N ASN A 628 -94.68 11.56 -42.50
CA ASN A 628 -95.72 12.07 -41.60
C ASN A 628 -96.14 13.51 -41.97
N GLU A 629 -95.22 14.37 -42.40
CA GLU A 629 -95.52 15.71 -42.91
C GLU A 629 -96.30 15.65 -44.23
N GLU A 630 -95.95 14.73 -45.14
CA GLU A 630 -96.71 14.45 -46.36
C GLU A 630 -98.10 13.90 -46.06
N ALA A 631 -98.25 12.97 -45.11
CA ALA A 631 -99.55 12.47 -44.68
C ALA A 631 -100.47 13.59 -44.16
N VAL A 632 -99.93 14.50 -43.35
CA VAL A 632 -100.66 15.69 -42.86
C VAL A 632 -101.04 16.63 -44.01
N ARG A 633 -100.18 16.77 -45.04
CA ARG A 633 -100.54 17.54 -46.25
C ARG A 633 -101.66 16.88 -47.03
N TYR A 634 -101.61 15.58 -47.26
CA TYR A 634 -102.68 14.86 -47.95
C TYR A 634 -103.99 14.90 -47.15
N GLU A 635 -103.93 14.90 -45.83
CA GLU A 635 -105.12 15.06 -44.98
C GLU A 635 -105.75 16.45 -45.15
N LYS A 636 -104.94 17.52 -45.19
CA LYS A 636 -105.41 18.88 -45.51
C LYS A 636 -105.95 19.01 -46.93
N GLU A 637 -105.27 18.45 -47.93
CA GLU A 637 -105.75 18.45 -49.31
C GLU A 637 -107.06 17.68 -49.44
N ALA A 638 -107.24 16.58 -48.69
CA ALA A 638 -108.50 15.85 -48.65
C ALA A 638 -109.63 16.65 -47.98
N GLU A 639 -109.34 17.43 -46.93
CA GLU A 639 -110.30 18.38 -46.35
C GLU A 639 -110.69 19.48 -47.35
N GLU A 640 -109.72 20.08 -48.04
CA GLU A 640 -109.95 21.11 -49.06
C GLU A 640 -110.74 20.58 -50.26
N LEU A 641 -110.40 19.37 -50.75
CA LEU A 641 -111.16 18.67 -51.78
C LEU A 641 -112.55 18.27 -51.28
N GLY A 642 -112.72 17.99 -49.99
CA GLY A 642 -114.01 17.80 -49.33
C GLY A 642 -114.89 19.05 -49.44
N VAL A 643 -114.33 20.22 -49.16
CA VAL A 643 -115.00 21.52 -49.31
C VAL A 643 -115.31 21.82 -50.78
N GLN A 644 -114.37 21.55 -51.69
CA GLN A 644 -114.60 21.73 -53.14
C GLN A 644 -115.67 20.78 -53.68
N ARG A 645 -115.74 19.53 -53.18
CA ARG A 645 -116.80 18.59 -53.54
C ARG A 645 -118.15 19.07 -53.04
N GLU A 646 -118.25 19.63 -51.83
CA GLU A 646 -119.51 20.25 -51.36
C GLU A 646 -119.93 21.42 -52.26
N GLN A 647 -118.98 22.26 -52.71
CA GLN A 647 -119.24 23.35 -53.65
C GLN A 647 -119.67 22.84 -55.03
N LEU A 648 -118.99 21.84 -55.59
CA LEU A 648 -119.32 21.24 -56.89
C LEU A 648 -120.64 20.47 -56.85
N VAL A 649 -121.00 19.86 -55.72
CA VAL A 649 -122.34 19.25 -55.55
C VAL A 649 -123.43 20.32 -55.58
N ALA A 650 -123.20 21.49 -54.98
CA ALA A 650 -124.13 22.62 -55.08
C ALA A 650 -124.23 23.17 -56.52
N GLU A 651 -123.12 23.23 -57.26
CA GLU A 651 -123.12 23.64 -58.68
C GLU A 651 -123.74 22.59 -59.62
N LEU A 652 -123.60 21.29 -59.32
CA LEU A 652 -124.25 20.20 -60.06
C LEU A 652 -125.77 20.21 -59.86
N ASP A 653 -126.27 20.56 -58.67
CA ASP A 653 -127.70 20.79 -58.45
C ASP A 653 -128.22 22.04 -59.20
N GLY A 654 -127.37 23.04 -59.42
CA GLY A 654 -127.67 24.21 -60.26
C GLY A 654 -127.74 23.87 -61.76
N THR A 655 -126.72 23.21 -62.29
CA THR A 655 -126.63 22.84 -63.72
C THR A 655 -127.63 21.76 -64.12
N ARG A 656 -128.04 20.88 -63.20
CA ARG A 656 -129.13 19.91 -63.42
C ARG A 656 -130.48 20.59 -63.63
N ASN A 657 -130.73 21.75 -63.01
CA ASN A 657 -131.93 22.56 -63.23
C ASN A 657 -131.89 23.33 -64.57
N GLU A 658 -130.71 23.61 -65.11
CA GLU A 658 -130.53 24.26 -66.43
C GLU A 658 -130.55 23.27 -67.62
N LEU A 659 -130.15 22.00 -67.38
CA LEU A 659 -130.21 20.90 -68.36
C LEU A 659 -131.64 20.40 -68.64
N ASP A 660 -132.59 20.63 -67.72
CA ASP A 660 -134.02 20.37 -67.95
C ASP A 660 -134.69 21.44 -68.83
N VAL A 661 -134.11 22.65 -68.92
CA VAL A 661 -134.61 23.75 -69.77
C VAL A 661 -134.06 23.65 -71.19
N THR A 662 -132.77 23.34 -71.35
CA THR A 662 -132.08 23.28 -72.66
C THR A 662 -132.38 22.03 -73.49
N ARG A 663 -132.97 20.99 -72.87
CA ARG A 663 -133.44 19.78 -73.58
C ARG A 663 -134.69 20.03 -74.44
N ASN A 664 -135.44 21.10 -74.20
CA ASN A 664 -136.65 21.43 -74.95
C ASN A 664 -136.42 22.34 -76.17
N GLU A 665 -135.25 22.99 -76.28
CA GLU A 665 -134.94 23.94 -77.36
C GLU A 665 -134.14 23.31 -78.52
N LEU A 666 -133.57 22.11 -78.34
CA LEU A 666 -132.71 21.45 -79.35
C LEU A 666 -133.47 20.69 -80.47
N ASN A 667 -134.80 20.71 -80.48
CA ASN A 667 -135.63 20.00 -81.47
C ASN A 667 -136.05 20.86 -82.67
N GLU A 668 -135.68 22.15 -82.75
CA GLU A 668 -136.20 23.08 -83.77
C GLU A 668 -135.22 23.50 -84.89
N THR A 669 -133.91 23.27 -84.79
CA THR A 669 -132.96 23.77 -85.82
C THR A 669 -132.08 22.67 -86.43
N ARG A 670 -132.74 21.59 -86.88
CA ARG A 670 -132.12 20.47 -87.61
C ARG A 670 -132.49 20.46 -89.11
N HIS A 671 -132.93 21.60 -89.68
CA HIS A 671 -133.51 21.62 -91.04
C HIS A 671 -133.02 22.69 -92.04
N GLU A 672 -131.83 23.28 -91.88
CA GLU A 672 -131.21 24.12 -92.92
C GLU A 672 -129.79 23.66 -93.27
N LEU A 673 -129.71 22.36 -93.55
CA LEU A 673 -128.62 21.74 -94.29
C LEU A 673 -128.98 21.83 -95.78
N ASN A 674 -128.05 22.30 -96.60
CA ASN A 674 -128.05 22.32 -98.08
C ASN A 674 -128.52 23.60 -98.77
N ASP A 675 -127.58 24.48 -99.09
CA ASP A 675 -127.26 24.75 -100.50
C ASP A 675 -125.89 25.43 -100.62
N THR A 676 -124.89 24.62 -100.94
CA THR A 676 -123.55 24.98 -101.39
C THR A 676 -123.61 25.85 -102.64
N ARG A 677 -122.76 26.87 -102.77
CA ARG A 677 -122.39 27.40 -104.09
C ARG A 677 -121.15 28.29 -104.01
N GLU A 678 -120.00 27.74 -104.36
CA GLU A 678 -119.39 27.84 -105.70
C GLU A 678 -118.60 29.15 -105.86
N GLU A 679 -117.29 28.94 -105.96
CA GLU A 679 -116.55 29.27 -107.17
C GLU A 679 -115.90 30.66 -107.30
N LEU A 680 -114.59 30.50 -107.50
CA LEU A 680 -113.79 31.12 -108.54
C LEU A 680 -113.33 32.57 -108.35
N ASN A 681 -112.01 32.64 -108.16
CA ASN A 681 -111.06 33.19 -109.14
C ASN A 681 -111.39 34.55 -109.77
N GLU A 682 -110.42 35.47 -109.70
CA GLU A 682 -109.48 35.75 -110.81
C GLU A 682 -108.68 37.02 -110.46
N THR A 683 -107.39 36.84 -110.11
CA THR A 683 -106.22 37.02 -110.99
C THR A 683 -105.93 38.47 -111.37
N ARG A 684 -104.69 38.88 -111.07
CA ARG A 684 -103.93 39.78 -111.94
C ARG A 684 -102.44 39.61 -111.63
N ASP A 685 -101.79 38.64 -112.25
CA ASP A 685 -100.99 38.87 -113.46
C ASP A 685 -99.89 39.93 -113.26
N GLN A 686 -98.64 39.52 -112.99
CA GLN A 686 -97.60 39.37 -114.04
C GLN A 686 -96.14 39.46 -113.53
N LEU A 687 -95.33 38.53 -114.08
CA LEU A 687 -93.95 38.65 -114.57
C LEU A 687 -92.73 38.37 -113.64
N ASN A 688 -92.21 37.13 -113.76
CA ASN A 688 -90.87 36.69 -114.28
C ASN A 688 -89.65 37.65 -114.12
N GLY A 689 -88.40 37.24 -113.85
CA GLY A 689 -87.72 35.94 -113.92
C GLY A 689 -86.24 36.15 -114.37
N VAL A 690 -85.30 36.02 -113.42
CA VAL A 690 -83.92 35.45 -113.47
C VAL A 690 -82.99 35.69 -114.68
N HIS A 691 -81.79 36.25 -114.45
CA HIS A 691 -80.52 35.66 -114.96
C HIS A 691 -79.26 36.23 -114.27
N ASP A 692 -78.37 35.34 -113.83
CA ASP A 692 -77.09 35.60 -113.15
C ASP A 692 -75.90 35.84 -114.12
N GLU A 693 -74.81 36.39 -113.55
CA GLU A 693 -73.37 36.33 -113.93
C GLU A 693 -72.75 37.26 -115.01
N LEU A 694 -71.62 37.91 -114.60
CA LEU A 694 -70.33 38.09 -115.32
C LEU A 694 -69.86 39.51 -115.80
N ASN A 695 -68.85 40.04 -115.07
CA ASN A 695 -67.69 40.93 -115.40
C ASN A 695 -67.55 41.70 -116.75
N GLY A 696 -67.10 42.97 -116.66
CA GLY A 696 -65.84 43.42 -117.30
C GLY A 696 -65.80 44.65 -118.26
N ALA A 697 -64.95 45.63 -117.92
CA ALA A 697 -64.10 46.52 -118.77
C ALA A 697 -64.78 47.51 -119.78
N HIS A 698 -64.26 48.69 -120.17
CA HIS A 698 -62.89 48.92 -120.68
C HIS A 698 -62.41 50.40 -120.89
N ASP A 699 -63.18 51.49 -120.77
CA ASP A 699 -62.81 52.74 -121.49
C ASP A 699 -62.28 53.98 -120.70
N GLU A 700 -61.71 53.85 -119.50
CA GLU A 700 -61.13 55.00 -118.74
C GLU A 700 -59.57 55.01 -118.68
N LEU A 701 -58.87 54.34 -119.60
CA LEU A 701 -57.41 54.14 -119.53
C LEU A 701 -56.54 55.22 -120.20
N GLN A 702 -57.10 56.17 -120.97
CA GLN A 702 -56.23 57.01 -121.83
C GLN A 702 -55.83 58.37 -121.21
N SER A 703 -56.47 58.81 -120.12
CA SER A 703 -56.18 60.10 -119.46
C SER A 703 -55.07 60.04 -118.40
N ALA A 704 -54.72 58.85 -117.91
CA ALA A 704 -53.80 58.68 -116.78
C ALA A 704 -52.31 58.61 -117.16
N GLN A 705 -51.98 58.56 -118.46
CA GLN A 705 -50.61 58.33 -118.92
C GLN A 705 -49.71 59.59 -118.95
N GLU A 706 -50.28 60.80 -118.97
CA GLU A 706 -49.50 62.04 -119.06
C GLU A 706 -49.05 62.62 -117.69
N GLU A 707 -49.73 62.28 -116.59
CA GLU A 707 -49.32 62.69 -115.23
C GLU A 707 -48.20 61.81 -114.64
N LEU A 708 -48.03 60.58 -115.16
CA LEU A 708 -47.03 59.63 -114.70
C LEU A 708 -45.58 60.06 -114.99
N ILE A 709 -45.34 60.82 -116.06
CA ILE A 709 -43.98 61.20 -116.48
C ILE A 709 -43.41 62.32 -115.61
N ARG A 710 -44.23 63.27 -115.14
CA ARG A 710 -43.76 64.36 -114.26
C ARG A 710 -43.43 63.89 -112.83
N LEU A 711 -44.11 62.87 -112.34
CA LEU A 711 -43.83 62.27 -111.04
C LEU A 711 -42.49 61.51 -111.03
N GLN A 712 -42.05 60.97 -112.17
CA GLN A 712 -40.82 60.19 -112.30
C GLN A 712 -39.53 61.02 -112.20
N GLU A 713 -39.56 62.30 -112.59
CA GLU A 713 -38.38 63.17 -112.49
C GLU A 713 -38.12 63.64 -111.05
N GLN A 714 -39.17 63.95 -110.27
CA GLN A 714 -39.06 64.33 -108.86
C GLN A 714 -38.63 63.15 -107.98
N TYR A 715 -39.02 61.93 -108.33
CA TYR A 715 -38.63 60.72 -107.61
C TYR A 715 -37.12 60.41 -107.71
N LYS A 716 -36.45 60.80 -108.81
CA LYS A 716 -35.01 60.58 -108.99
C LYS A 716 -34.15 61.49 -108.10
N GLN A 717 -34.59 62.71 -107.83
CA GLN A 717 -33.82 63.67 -107.03
C GLN A 717 -33.88 63.30 -105.54
N ILE A 718 -35.08 62.94 -105.05
CA ILE A 718 -35.29 62.44 -103.69
C ILE A 718 -34.49 61.14 -103.42
N ARG A 719 -34.34 60.27 -104.44
CA ARG A 719 -33.60 59.01 -104.32
C ARG A 719 -32.10 59.21 -104.05
N ASN A 720 -31.50 60.26 -104.61
CA ASN A 720 -30.07 60.52 -104.44
C ASN A 720 -29.78 61.20 -103.09
N ASP A 721 -30.63 62.13 -102.65
CA ASP A 721 -30.50 62.75 -101.32
C ASP A 721 -30.74 61.72 -100.19
N TYR A 722 -31.60 60.72 -100.44
CA TYR A 722 -31.83 59.61 -99.52
C TYR A 722 -30.63 58.65 -99.44
N SER A 723 -29.87 58.42 -100.54
CA SER A 723 -28.68 57.55 -100.48
C SER A 723 -27.52 58.17 -99.70
N ASP A 724 -27.33 59.48 -99.82
CA ASP A 724 -26.25 60.19 -99.11
C ASP A 724 -26.55 60.32 -97.60
N ALA A 725 -27.83 60.43 -97.21
CA ALA A 725 -28.25 60.38 -95.82
C ALA A 725 -28.05 58.98 -95.20
N LEU A 726 -28.36 57.92 -95.97
CA LEU A 726 -28.21 56.53 -95.52
C LEU A 726 -26.74 56.15 -95.24
N GLN A 727 -25.79 56.60 -96.07
CA GLN A 727 -24.36 56.37 -95.82
C GLN A 727 -23.83 57.10 -94.59
N ARG A 728 -24.39 58.25 -94.21
CA ARG A 728 -23.99 58.95 -92.98
C ARG A 728 -24.54 58.25 -91.74
N GLU A 729 -25.77 57.73 -91.83
CA GLU A 729 -26.37 56.95 -90.76
C GLU A 729 -25.61 55.64 -90.51
N GLU A 730 -25.20 54.95 -91.59
CA GLU A 730 -24.41 53.71 -91.49
C GLU A 730 -23.02 53.92 -90.85
N ASN A 731 -22.36 55.03 -91.19
CA ASN A 731 -21.08 55.41 -90.57
C ASN A 731 -21.21 55.82 -89.10
N ILE A 732 -22.30 56.52 -88.73
CA ILE A 732 -22.60 56.84 -87.32
C ILE A 732 -22.94 55.55 -86.55
N GLY A 733 -23.69 54.63 -87.16
CA GLY A 733 -23.99 53.31 -86.60
C GLY A 733 -22.75 52.48 -86.31
N SER A 734 -21.78 52.47 -87.25
CA SER A 734 -20.50 51.79 -87.04
C SER A 734 -19.70 52.41 -85.89
N ARG A 735 -19.68 53.75 -85.80
CA ARG A 735 -18.98 54.46 -84.72
C ARG A 735 -19.63 54.26 -83.35
N MET A 736 -20.95 54.21 -83.30
CA MET A 736 -21.70 53.89 -82.08
C MET A 736 -21.46 52.44 -81.64
N SER A 737 -21.43 51.50 -82.58
CA SER A 737 -21.12 50.10 -82.29
C SER A 737 -19.68 49.91 -81.78
N GLU A 738 -18.71 50.64 -82.31
CA GLU A 738 -17.32 50.66 -81.81
C GLU A 738 -17.26 51.19 -80.36
N LEU A 739 -17.94 52.31 -80.07
CA LEU A 739 -17.97 52.89 -78.73
C LEU A 739 -18.75 52.02 -77.73
N GLU A 740 -19.81 51.36 -78.16
CA GLU A 740 -20.54 50.38 -77.34
C GLU A 740 -19.67 49.15 -77.03
N ALA A 741 -18.87 48.68 -77.99
CA ALA A 741 -17.91 47.60 -77.77
C ALA A 741 -16.79 48.01 -76.81
N GLU A 742 -16.24 49.23 -76.92
CA GLU A 742 -15.26 49.76 -75.96
C GLU A 742 -15.86 49.95 -74.57
N ARG A 743 -17.10 50.46 -74.47
CA ARG A 743 -17.83 50.60 -73.20
C ARG A 743 -18.05 49.25 -72.53
N GLN A 744 -18.45 48.24 -73.30
CA GLN A 744 -18.64 46.87 -72.82
C GLN A 744 -17.32 46.28 -72.33
N GLY A 745 -16.22 46.45 -73.10
CA GLY A 745 -14.90 45.98 -72.69
C GLY A 745 -14.37 46.67 -71.42
N LEU A 746 -14.71 47.94 -71.21
CA LEU A 746 -14.39 48.65 -69.96
C LEU A 746 -15.28 48.21 -68.79
N GLU A 747 -16.57 47.93 -69.02
CA GLU A 747 -17.46 47.35 -68.00
C GLU A 747 -16.97 45.97 -67.55
N ASP A 748 -16.62 45.10 -68.50
CA ASP A 748 -16.08 43.77 -68.23
C ASP A 748 -14.75 43.86 -67.45
N ALA A 749 -13.84 44.75 -67.84
CA ALA A 749 -12.58 44.96 -67.12
C ALA A 749 -12.77 45.53 -65.69
N LEU A 750 -13.82 46.33 -65.47
CA LEU A 750 -14.14 46.90 -64.16
C LEU A 750 -14.78 45.84 -63.25
N ASP A 751 -15.58 44.93 -63.81
CA ASP A 751 -16.11 43.78 -63.09
C ASP A 751 -15.02 42.76 -62.75
N ASP A 752 -14.06 42.51 -63.64
CA ASP A 752 -12.87 41.70 -63.33
C ASP A 752 -12.01 42.34 -62.22
N ALA A 753 -11.85 43.67 -62.24
CA ALA A 753 -11.15 44.42 -61.19
C ALA A 753 -11.89 44.36 -59.84
N ARG A 754 -13.23 44.37 -59.86
CA ARG A 754 -14.05 44.20 -58.65
C ARG A 754 -13.96 42.78 -58.08
N GLN A 755 -14.03 41.77 -58.94
CA GLN A 755 -13.90 40.37 -58.52
C GLN A 755 -12.52 40.10 -57.92
N SER A 756 -11.45 40.63 -58.52
CA SER A 756 -10.10 40.51 -57.96
C SER A 756 -9.93 41.26 -56.64
N ALA A 757 -10.54 42.44 -56.49
CA ALA A 757 -10.56 43.16 -55.21
C ALA A 757 -11.36 42.40 -54.12
N GLU A 758 -12.48 41.77 -54.47
CA GLU A 758 -13.27 40.96 -53.55
C GLU A 758 -12.51 39.69 -53.13
N GLN A 759 -11.79 39.04 -54.06
CA GLN A 759 -10.93 37.90 -53.74
C GLN A 759 -9.77 38.31 -52.82
N LEU A 760 -9.17 39.47 -53.04
CA LEU A 760 -8.15 40.03 -52.14
C LEU A 760 -8.71 40.32 -50.76
N ALA A 761 -9.91 40.93 -50.67
CA ALA A 761 -10.59 41.16 -49.40
C ALA A 761 -10.86 39.86 -48.64
N LYS A 762 -11.33 38.81 -49.33
CA LYS A 762 -11.53 37.47 -48.74
C LYS A 762 -10.22 36.88 -48.20
N ARG A 763 -9.11 37.01 -48.93
CA ARG A 763 -7.79 36.57 -48.46
C ARG A 763 -7.31 37.35 -47.24
N TYR A 764 -7.53 38.66 -47.20
CA TYR A 764 -7.20 39.47 -46.03
C TYR A 764 -8.04 39.08 -44.80
N THR A 765 -9.33 38.78 -44.98
CA THR A 765 -10.16 38.29 -43.87
C THR A 765 -9.75 36.90 -43.42
N GLU A 766 -9.37 35.99 -44.33
CA GLU A 766 -8.83 34.68 -43.97
C GLU A 766 -7.50 34.80 -43.22
N GLN A 767 -6.59 35.68 -43.66
CA GLN A 767 -5.33 35.93 -42.97
C GLN A 767 -5.54 36.57 -41.58
N ALA A 768 -6.49 37.50 -41.45
CA ALA A 768 -6.84 38.10 -40.17
C ALA A 768 -7.42 37.05 -39.20
N ASN A 769 -8.27 36.15 -39.69
CA ASN A 769 -8.83 35.06 -38.90
C ASN A 769 -7.74 34.05 -38.49
N GLN A 770 -6.80 33.73 -39.37
CA GLN A 770 -5.65 32.88 -39.03
C GLN A 770 -4.76 33.52 -37.96
N LEU A 771 -4.52 34.83 -38.04
CA LEU A 771 -3.76 35.56 -37.01
C LEU A 771 -4.49 35.54 -35.67
N ALA A 772 -5.80 35.82 -35.66
CA ALA A 772 -6.61 35.76 -34.44
C ALA A 772 -6.60 34.36 -33.82
N GLN A 773 -6.67 33.31 -34.64
CA GLN A 773 -6.57 31.93 -34.16
C GLN A 773 -5.18 31.63 -33.57
N THR A 774 -4.10 32.12 -34.18
CA THR A 774 -2.75 31.94 -33.61
C THR A 774 -2.54 32.74 -32.32
N GLU A 775 -3.19 33.89 -32.17
CA GLU A 775 -3.16 34.69 -30.93
C GLU A 775 -3.94 33.99 -29.82
N GLU A 776 -5.09 33.39 -30.13
CA GLU A 776 -5.89 32.57 -29.21
C GLU A 776 -5.11 31.31 -28.78
N GLU A 777 -4.51 30.59 -29.73
CA GLU A 777 -3.63 29.45 -29.43
C GLU A 777 -2.43 29.86 -28.55
N ALA A 778 -1.83 31.03 -28.81
CA ALA A 778 -0.73 31.54 -27.98
C ALA A 778 -1.17 31.87 -26.54
N LEU A 779 -2.36 32.45 -26.37
CA LEU A 779 -2.95 32.71 -25.05
C LEU A 779 -3.28 31.39 -24.33
N GLU A 780 -3.83 30.40 -25.03
CA GLU A 780 -4.05 29.07 -24.45
C GLU A 780 -2.75 28.41 -23.99
N TRP A 781 -1.68 28.51 -24.79
CA TRP A 781 -0.37 27.99 -24.41
C TRP A 781 0.22 28.75 -23.22
N GLN A 782 -0.03 30.05 -23.11
CA GLN A 782 0.39 30.85 -21.96
C GLN A 782 -0.36 30.42 -20.69
N ILE A 783 -1.69 30.27 -20.76
CA ILE A 783 -2.51 29.78 -19.63
C ILE A 783 -2.06 28.38 -19.22
N LYS A 784 -1.87 27.46 -20.18
CA LYS A 784 -1.35 26.11 -19.89
C LYS A 784 0.03 26.15 -19.24
N HIS A 785 0.90 27.08 -19.64
CA HIS A 785 2.22 27.23 -19.03
C HIS A 785 2.13 27.77 -17.60
N GLU A 786 1.25 28.74 -17.34
CA GLU A 786 1.00 29.26 -15.99
C GLU A 786 0.40 28.17 -15.08
N ASP A 787 -0.56 27.39 -15.57
CA ASP A 787 -1.13 26.24 -14.85
C ASP A 787 -0.09 25.14 -14.59
N LEU A 788 0.74 24.80 -15.57
CA LEU A 788 1.82 23.84 -15.39
C LEU A 788 2.86 24.35 -14.39
N SER A 789 3.16 25.65 -14.39
CA SER A 789 4.07 26.26 -13.41
C SER A 789 3.48 26.27 -12.01
N ALA A 790 2.17 26.52 -11.86
CA ALA A 790 1.47 26.44 -10.59
C ALA A 790 1.44 25.00 -10.06
N ASN A 791 1.13 24.03 -10.91
CA ASN A 791 1.17 22.61 -10.59
C ASN A 791 2.59 22.16 -10.21
N GLN A 792 3.63 22.66 -10.89
CA GLN A 792 5.02 22.38 -10.53
C GLN A 792 5.39 22.95 -9.16
N ALA A 793 4.89 24.14 -8.80
CA ALA A 793 5.10 24.74 -7.49
C ALA A 793 4.38 23.94 -6.38
N GLU A 794 3.14 23.52 -6.63
CA GLU A 794 2.38 22.67 -5.70
C GLU A 794 3.05 21.31 -5.51
N LEU A 795 3.48 20.65 -6.59
CA LEU A 795 4.22 19.39 -6.53
C LEU A 795 5.54 19.55 -5.77
N SER A 796 6.24 20.67 -5.95
CA SER A 796 7.49 20.96 -5.22
C SER A 796 7.22 21.12 -3.72
N SER A 797 6.17 21.87 -3.34
CA SER A 797 5.75 21.99 -1.94
C SER A 797 5.31 20.65 -1.36
N ARG A 798 4.63 19.81 -2.15
CA ARG A 798 4.21 18.49 -1.72
C ARG A 798 5.39 17.55 -1.53
N ILE A 799 6.40 17.62 -2.39
CA ILE A 799 7.65 16.88 -2.24
C ILE A 799 8.35 17.31 -0.96
N GLU A 800 8.44 18.61 -0.68
CA GLU A 800 9.06 19.15 0.54
C GLU A 800 8.36 18.64 1.82
N GLN A 801 7.02 18.70 1.85
CA GLN A 801 6.23 18.14 2.95
C GLN A 801 6.43 16.63 3.12
N LEU A 802 6.54 15.89 2.01
CA LEU A 802 6.79 14.45 2.04
C LEU A 802 8.20 14.13 2.51
N THR A 803 9.21 14.93 2.15
CA THR A 803 10.58 14.78 2.63
C THR A 803 10.70 15.09 4.11
N GLU A 804 10.05 16.15 4.62
CA GLU A 804 10.01 16.44 6.06
C GLU A 804 9.32 15.32 6.85
N ARG A 805 8.23 14.77 6.29
CA ARG A 805 7.53 13.62 6.89
C ARG A 805 8.40 12.36 6.85
N GLU A 806 9.13 12.12 5.78
CA GLU A 806 10.07 11.00 5.67
C GLU A 806 11.21 11.14 6.67
N GLU A 807 11.78 12.32 6.83
CA GLU A 807 12.80 12.61 7.84
C GLU A 807 12.27 12.43 9.27
N GLY A 808 11.05 12.91 9.54
CA GLY A 808 10.38 12.69 10.82
C GLY A 808 10.14 11.21 11.12
N LEU A 809 9.70 10.43 10.12
CA LEU A 809 9.52 8.99 10.24
C LEU A 809 10.86 8.24 10.39
N ARG A 810 11.93 8.68 9.70
CA ARG A 810 13.28 8.13 9.85
C ARG A 810 13.83 8.37 11.25
N ALA A 811 13.64 9.56 11.81
CA ALA A 811 14.03 9.88 13.18
C ALA A 811 13.24 9.03 14.21
N GLN A 812 11.94 8.83 14.00
CA GLN A 812 11.13 7.93 14.82
C GLN A 812 11.61 6.47 14.70
N LEU A 813 11.90 6.00 13.48
CA LEU A 813 12.43 4.67 13.24
C LEU A 813 13.77 4.49 13.97
N GLU A 814 14.68 5.44 13.84
CA GLU A 814 16.00 5.41 14.50
C GLU A 814 15.85 5.35 16.03
N HIS A 815 14.94 6.14 16.60
CA HIS A 815 14.62 6.06 18.03
C HIS A 815 14.07 4.68 18.42
N THR A 816 13.15 4.11 17.63
CA THR A 816 12.61 2.75 17.92
C THR A 816 13.64 1.65 17.76
N VAL A 817 14.54 1.75 16.78
CA VAL A 817 15.65 0.82 16.57
C VAL A 817 16.63 0.91 17.72
N GLN A 818 16.92 2.11 18.22
CA GLN A 818 17.79 2.30 19.37
C GLN A 818 17.18 1.76 20.67
N ALA A 819 15.88 1.96 20.88
CA ALA A 819 15.13 1.32 21.97
C ALA A 819 15.11 -0.22 21.84
N ALA A 820 14.97 -0.74 20.61
CA ALA A 820 15.03 -2.18 20.35
C ALA A 820 16.43 -2.75 20.63
N LYS A 821 17.50 -2.04 20.26
CA LYS A 821 18.89 -2.42 20.59
C LYS A 821 19.14 -2.44 22.10
N GLN A 822 18.62 -1.45 22.84
CA GLN A 822 18.69 -1.45 24.30
C GLN A 822 17.93 -2.64 24.91
N ASN A 823 16.74 -2.94 24.40
CA ASN A 823 15.99 -4.12 24.82
C ASN A 823 16.73 -5.43 24.48
N GLU A 824 17.35 -5.53 23.30
CA GLU A 824 18.15 -6.69 22.90
C GLU A 824 19.36 -6.88 23.84
N GLN A 825 20.02 -5.80 24.26
CA GLN A 825 21.10 -5.88 25.25
C GLN A 825 20.60 -6.38 26.61
N VAL A 826 19.41 -5.94 27.05
CA VAL A 826 18.77 -6.46 28.26
C VAL A 826 18.47 -7.95 28.12
N TRP A 827 17.96 -8.39 26.97
CA TRP A 827 17.72 -9.80 26.70
C TRP A 827 18.99 -10.64 26.62
N LYS A 828 20.10 -10.10 26.08
CA LYS A 828 21.40 -10.76 26.07
C LYS A 828 21.95 -10.96 27.48
N LEU A 829 21.91 -9.94 28.32
CA LEU A 829 22.31 -10.05 29.73
C LEU A 829 21.43 -11.07 30.47
N ARG A 830 20.11 -11.07 30.21
CA ARG A 830 19.18 -12.06 30.77
C ARG A 830 19.49 -13.49 30.30
N ALA A 831 19.85 -13.64 29.04
CA ALA A 831 20.21 -14.94 28.45
C ALA A 831 21.54 -15.46 29.00
N GLU A 832 22.52 -14.58 29.21
CA GLU A 832 23.79 -14.92 29.88
C GLU A 832 23.55 -15.32 31.35
N GLU A 833 22.69 -14.58 32.06
CA GLU A 833 22.26 -14.96 33.42
C GLU A 833 21.59 -16.35 33.43
N TRP A 834 20.70 -16.63 32.47
CA TRP A 834 20.04 -17.93 32.36
C TRP A 834 21.02 -19.06 31.99
N ALA A 835 21.94 -18.81 31.06
CA ALA A 835 22.98 -19.78 30.70
C ALA A 835 23.90 -20.08 31.89
N SER A 836 24.24 -19.08 32.69
CA SER A 836 25.03 -19.28 33.92
C SER A 836 24.27 -20.08 34.98
N GLN A 837 22.95 -19.87 35.10
CA GLN A 837 22.09 -20.66 35.99
C GLN A 837 21.94 -22.09 35.50
N GLU A 838 21.80 -22.31 34.19
CA GLU A 838 21.74 -23.64 33.59
C GLU A 838 23.06 -24.41 33.78
N GLN A 839 24.21 -23.75 33.60
CA GLN A 839 25.51 -24.34 33.91
C GLN A 839 25.63 -24.71 35.38
N ALA A 840 25.26 -23.81 36.30
CA ALA A 840 25.26 -24.12 37.74
C ALA A 840 24.31 -25.29 38.08
N TRP A 841 23.19 -25.41 37.38
CA TRP A 841 22.28 -26.56 37.51
C TRP A 841 22.89 -27.85 36.96
N GLN A 842 23.57 -27.81 35.81
CA GLN A 842 24.25 -28.98 35.24
C GLN A 842 25.44 -29.42 36.11
N GLU A 843 26.22 -28.49 36.66
CA GLU A 843 27.28 -28.80 37.62
C GLU A 843 26.71 -29.45 38.88
N ARG A 844 25.59 -28.92 39.40
CA ARG A 844 24.92 -29.52 40.56
C ARG A 844 24.33 -30.89 40.25
N TRP A 845 23.79 -31.09 39.05
CA TRP A 845 23.27 -32.37 38.59
C TRP A 845 24.39 -33.42 38.46
N THR A 846 25.50 -33.06 37.82
CA THR A 846 26.67 -33.95 37.68
C THR A 846 27.31 -34.26 39.03
N ALA A 847 27.32 -33.30 39.97
CA ALA A 847 27.72 -33.55 41.36
C ALA A 847 26.79 -34.58 42.04
N LEU A 848 25.47 -34.41 41.94
CA LEU A 848 24.49 -35.37 42.47
C LEU A 848 24.59 -36.75 41.82
N GLU A 849 24.85 -36.81 40.51
CA GLU A 849 25.09 -38.07 39.80
C GLU A 849 26.37 -38.74 40.29
N SER A 850 27.44 -37.96 40.53
CA SER A 850 28.67 -38.48 41.12
C SER A 850 28.47 -39.01 42.54
N GLU A 851 27.68 -38.31 43.38
CA GLU A 851 27.30 -38.76 44.71
C GLU A 851 26.46 -40.04 44.66
N LEU A 852 25.51 -40.14 43.71
CA LEU A 852 24.72 -41.36 43.50
C LEU A 852 25.61 -42.54 43.07
N THR A 853 26.57 -42.32 42.17
CA THR A 853 27.52 -43.37 41.78
C THR A 853 28.45 -43.77 42.91
N ALA A 854 28.86 -42.84 43.77
CA ALA A 854 29.65 -43.13 44.97
C ALA A 854 28.82 -43.97 45.94
N TRP A 855 27.56 -43.60 46.18
CA TRP A 855 26.64 -44.35 47.03
C TRP A 855 26.35 -45.75 46.49
N GLN A 856 26.20 -45.91 45.17
CA GLN A 856 26.08 -47.22 44.53
C GLN A 856 27.33 -48.08 44.72
N ARG A 857 28.53 -47.50 44.63
CA ARG A 857 29.79 -48.20 44.92
C ARG A 857 29.91 -48.58 46.39
N GLU A 858 29.57 -47.67 47.30
CA GLU A 858 29.56 -47.94 48.74
C GLU A 858 28.56 -49.04 49.10
N SER A 859 27.37 -49.05 48.49
CA SER A 859 26.40 -50.12 48.66
C SER A 859 26.90 -51.45 48.09
N ALA A 860 27.63 -51.44 46.96
CA ALA A 860 28.23 -52.64 46.39
C ALA A 860 29.35 -53.19 47.29
N VAL A 861 30.25 -52.34 47.78
CA VAL A 861 31.32 -52.71 48.72
C VAL A 861 30.74 -53.22 50.04
N SER A 862 29.68 -52.57 50.55
CA SER A 862 28.98 -53.03 51.76
C SER A 862 28.30 -54.39 51.54
N SER A 863 27.76 -54.64 50.35
CA SER A 863 27.19 -55.94 49.98
C SER A 863 28.27 -57.03 49.88
N GLU A 864 29.41 -56.74 49.27
CA GLU A 864 30.55 -57.66 49.22
C GLU A 864 31.06 -57.96 50.63
N LYS A 865 31.16 -56.95 51.50
CA LYS A 865 31.60 -57.16 52.89
C LYS A 865 30.63 -58.01 53.70
N LEU A 866 29.31 -57.85 53.48
CA LEU A 866 28.30 -58.73 54.08
C LEU A 866 28.43 -60.18 53.61
N GLU A 867 28.82 -60.39 52.36
CA GLU A 867 29.05 -61.72 51.79
C GLU A 867 30.34 -62.35 52.34
N GLU A 868 31.42 -61.58 52.51
CA GLU A 868 32.64 -62.00 53.20
C GLU A 868 32.37 -62.40 54.66
N LEU A 869 31.67 -61.55 55.42
CA LEU A 869 31.32 -61.84 56.82
C LEU A 869 30.42 -63.08 56.95
N ALA A 870 29.52 -63.30 55.97
CA ALA A 870 28.74 -64.53 55.91
C ALA A 870 29.61 -65.77 55.65
N GLN A 871 30.62 -65.67 54.79
CA GLN A 871 31.59 -66.74 54.55
C GLN A 871 32.47 -67.02 55.77
N GLU A 872 32.96 -65.99 56.46
CA GLU A 872 33.73 -66.12 57.70
C GLU A 872 32.91 -66.77 58.82
N ARG A 873 31.65 -66.35 58.99
CA ARG A 873 30.72 -66.99 59.94
C ARG A 873 30.59 -68.49 59.65
N ASP A 874 30.43 -68.87 58.38
CA ASP A 874 30.27 -70.27 57.99
C ASP A 874 31.56 -71.07 58.17
N GLN A 875 32.73 -70.45 58.01
CA GLN A 875 34.03 -71.06 58.34
C GLN A 875 34.21 -71.25 59.85
N LEU A 876 33.93 -70.22 60.65
CA LEU A 876 34.00 -70.30 62.11
C LEU A 876 33.04 -71.35 62.69
N LEU A 877 31.85 -71.51 62.09
CA LEU A 877 30.93 -72.59 62.46
C LEU A 877 31.54 -73.97 62.18
N LYS A 878 32.22 -74.15 61.03
CA LYS A 878 32.92 -75.42 60.72
C LYS A 878 34.07 -75.68 61.69
N GLU A 879 34.90 -74.68 61.98
CA GLU A 879 36.00 -74.82 62.93
C GLU A 879 35.50 -75.13 64.34
N ARG A 880 34.40 -74.48 64.77
CA ARG A 880 33.77 -74.77 66.05
C ARG A 880 33.29 -76.22 66.10
N THR A 881 32.62 -76.71 65.05
CA THR A 881 32.19 -78.12 65.00
C THR A 881 33.36 -79.09 65.01
N GLN A 882 34.48 -78.75 64.36
CA GLN A 882 35.71 -79.57 64.40
C GLN A 882 36.37 -79.56 65.78
N ARG A 883 36.42 -78.41 66.46
CA ARG A 883 36.93 -78.34 67.84
C ARG A 883 36.09 -79.14 68.81
N GLU A 884 34.76 -79.07 68.69
CA GLU A 884 33.83 -79.88 69.50
C GLU A 884 34.06 -81.39 69.26
N GLN A 885 34.36 -81.81 68.02
CA GLN A 885 34.71 -83.20 67.70
C GLN A 885 36.07 -83.62 68.30
N LEU A 886 37.12 -82.83 68.10
CA LEU A 886 38.46 -83.11 68.65
C LEU A 886 38.47 -83.14 70.18
N GLN A 887 37.64 -82.30 70.82
CA GLN A 887 37.52 -82.28 72.26
C GLN A 887 36.79 -83.53 72.79
N ALA A 888 35.77 -84.01 72.07
CA ALA A 888 35.14 -85.28 72.39
C ALA A 888 36.11 -86.47 72.26
N GLU A 889 36.94 -86.50 71.20
CA GLU A 889 37.99 -87.52 71.02
C GLU A 889 39.05 -87.46 72.13
N ALA A 890 39.51 -86.26 72.52
CA ALA A 890 40.48 -86.09 73.59
C ALA A 890 39.91 -86.50 74.97
N ASP A 891 38.62 -86.26 75.24
CA ASP A 891 37.96 -86.70 76.45
C ASP A 891 37.83 -88.23 76.49
N GLU A 892 37.55 -88.89 75.36
CA GLU A 892 37.57 -90.35 75.24
C GLU A 892 38.98 -90.92 75.49
N GLU A 893 40.02 -90.35 74.86
CA GLU A 893 41.42 -90.78 75.06
C GLU A 893 41.89 -90.60 76.51
N LYS A 894 41.53 -89.47 77.14
CA LYS A 894 41.83 -89.23 78.54
C LYS A 894 41.19 -90.30 79.44
N GLN A 895 39.94 -90.66 79.15
CA GLN A 895 39.24 -91.70 79.90
C GLN A 895 39.88 -93.08 79.73
N ILE A 896 40.43 -93.37 78.55
CA ILE A 896 41.24 -94.59 78.31
C ILE A 896 42.54 -94.54 79.14
N MET A 897 43.29 -93.43 79.11
CA MET A 897 44.54 -93.30 79.86
C MET A 897 44.34 -93.37 81.38
N GLU A 898 43.26 -92.79 81.91
CA GLU A 898 42.92 -92.91 83.34
C GLU A 898 42.67 -94.37 83.75
N ASN A 899 42.02 -95.16 82.90
CA ASN A 899 41.83 -96.59 83.13
C ASN A 899 43.17 -97.35 83.10
N GLU A 900 44.04 -97.07 82.14
CA GLU A 900 45.37 -97.70 82.05
C GLU A 900 46.27 -97.36 83.24
N LEU A 901 46.25 -96.11 83.72
CA LEU A 901 46.98 -95.69 84.92
C LEU A 901 46.47 -96.40 86.18
N SER A 902 45.15 -96.62 86.28
CA SER A 902 44.57 -97.42 87.36
C SER A 902 45.10 -98.85 87.33
N GLU A 903 45.15 -99.50 86.17
CA GLU A 903 45.72 -100.85 86.03
C GLU A 903 47.21 -100.90 86.39
N ILE A 904 47.99 -99.88 86.01
CA ILE A 904 49.42 -99.81 86.33
C ILE A 904 49.61 -99.64 87.84
N SER A 905 48.81 -98.80 88.50
CA SER A 905 48.86 -98.62 89.96
C SER A 905 48.62 -99.95 90.69
N GLU A 906 47.62 -100.72 90.28
CA GLU A 906 47.35 -102.06 90.85
C GLU A 906 48.55 -103.01 90.65
N ARG A 907 49.22 -102.97 89.50
CA ARG A 907 50.43 -103.78 89.23
C ARG A 907 51.62 -103.36 90.08
N TYR A 908 51.81 -102.06 90.34
CA TYR A 908 52.87 -101.56 91.21
C TYR A 908 52.65 -101.95 92.66
N GLU A 909 51.42 -101.90 93.17
CA GLU A 909 51.10 -102.38 94.52
C GLU A 909 51.43 -103.87 94.68
N LEU A 910 51.13 -104.69 93.66
CA LEU A 910 51.47 -106.10 93.64
C LEU A 910 52.99 -106.34 93.70
N ALA A 911 53.76 -105.60 92.90
CA ALA A 911 55.23 -105.71 92.85
C ALA A 911 55.89 -105.24 94.16
N ALA A 912 55.39 -104.14 94.77
CA ALA A 912 55.89 -103.65 96.05
C ALA A 912 55.68 -104.68 97.17
N ASN A 913 54.55 -105.38 97.16
CA ASN A 913 54.27 -106.46 98.11
C ASN A 913 55.22 -107.66 97.91
N GLN A 914 55.56 -108.01 96.67
CA GLN A 914 56.55 -109.06 96.37
C GLN A 914 57.96 -108.68 96.83
N LEU A 915 58.36 -107.41 96.70
CA LEU A 915 59.68 -106.95 97.12
C LEU A 915 59.83 -106.98 98.65
N ARG A 916 58.77 -106.64 99.39
CA ARG A 916 58.75 -106.79 100.87
C ARG A 916 58.94 -108.24 101.30
N LEU A 917 58.32 -109.18 100.59
CA LEU A 917 58.50 -110.61 100.84
C LEU A 917 59.97 -111.04 100.66
N MET A 918 60.63 -110.63 99.57
CA MET A 918 62.06 -110.92 99.36
C MET A 918 62.97 -110.28 100.42
N GLN A 919 62.64 -109.08 100.90
CA GLN A 919 63.44 -108.43 101.95
C GLN A 919 63.40 -109.23 103.26
N VAL A 920 62.23 -109.71 103.66
CA VAL A 920 62.06 -110.56 104.84
C VAL A 920 62.82 -111.89 104.68
N GLU A 921 62.82 -112.49 103.48
CA GLU A 921 63.62 -113.70 103.21
C GLU A 921 65.12 -113.44 103.37
N ARG A 922 65.61 -112.29 102.89
CA ARG A 922 67.03 -111.93 102.95
C ARG A 922 67.51 -111.60 104.37
N GLU A 923 66.65 -111.00 105.20
CA GLU A 923 66.91 -110.77 106.62
C GLU A 923 67.04 -112.10 107.37
N MET A 924 66.17 -113.08 107.09
CA MET A 924 66.29 -114.43 107.66
C MET A 924 67.60 -115.15 107.26
N GLU A 925 68.09 -114.92 106.04
CA GLU A 925 69.37 -115.48 105.60
C GLU A 925 70.57 -114.83 106.29
N GLN A 926 70.52 -113.51 106.55
CA GLN A 926 71.55 -112.80 107.31
C GLN A 926 71.63 -113.26 108.77
N GLU A 927 70.49 -113.44 109.45
CA GLU A 927 70.48 -113.96 110.82
C GLU A 927 71.12 -115.36 110.93
N LYS A 928 70.89 -116.23 109.94
CA LYS A 928 71.56 -117.54 109.86
C LYS A 928 73.07 -117.42 109.68
N ALA A 929 73.54 -116.47 108.87
CA ALA A 929 74.97 -116.24 108.65
C ALA A 929 75.66 -115.68 109.91
N GLU A 930 74.98 -114.83 110.68
CA GLU A 930 75.52 -114.30 111.95
C GLU A 930 75.64 -115.36 113.04
N GLN A 931 74.70 -116.31 113.13
CA GLN A 931 74.81 -117.44 114.05
C GLN A 931 76.06 -118.28 113.77
N LEU A 932 76.31 -118.62 112.51
CA LEU A 932 77.47 -119.41 112.09
C LEU A 932 78.80 -118.72 112.42
N ASN A 933 78.84 -117.39 112.34
CA ASN A 933 80.04 -116.61 112.61
C ASN A 933 80.35 -116.49 114.12
N ARG A 934 79.34 -116.58 114.99
CA ARG A 934 79.53 -116.67 116.45
C ARG A 934 80.16 -118.00 116.86
N GLU A 935 79.71 -119.10 116.25
CA GLU A 935 80.27 -120.44 116.49
C GLU A 935 81.74 -120.53 116.07
N TYR A 936 82.12 -119.90 114.95
CA TYR A 936 83.51 -119.83 114.49
C TYR A 936 84.45 -119.09 115.46
N ARG A 937 83.99 -117.98 116.07
CA ARG A 937 84.79 -117.20 117.04
C ARG A 937 85.05 -117.97 118.34
N GLN A 938 84.07 -118.70 118.84
CA GLN A 938 84.24 -119.51 120.07
C GLN A 938 85.32 -120.59 119.88
N LEU A 939 85.35 -121.23 118.70
CA LEU A 939 86.36 -122.24 118.38
C LEU A 939 87.78 -121.65 118.24
N HIS A 940 87.88 -120.42 117.76
CA HIS A 940 89.16 -119.70 117.64
C HIS A 940 89.75 -119.32 119.00
N ASP A 941 88.91 -118.88 119.94
CA ASP A 941 89.33 -118.54 121.30
C ASP A 941 89.80 -119.78 122.09
N GLU A 942 89.17 -120.94 121.88
CA GLU A 942 89.61 -122.21 122.46
C GLU A 942 90.97 -122.69 121.90
N TYR A 943 91.22 -122.51 120.61
CA TYR A 943 92.51 -122.83 119.99
C TYR A 943 93.65 -121.96 120.53
N THR A 944 93.37 -120.68 120.79
CA THR A 944 94.36 -119.71 121.27
C THR A 944 94.76 -119.97 122.74
N LYS A 945 93.83 -120.44 123.57
CA LYS A 945 94.11 -120.89 124.95
C LYS A 945 95.03 -122.11 125.00
N LEU A 946 94.81 -123.08 124.12
CA LEU A 946 95.64 -124.28 124.04
C LEU A 946 97.09 -123.96 123.60
N GLN A 947 97.24 -122.95 122.76
CA GLN A 947 98.55 -122.48 122.26
C GLN A 947 99.35 -121.71 123.32
N THR A 948 98.69 -121.06 124.27
CA THR A 948 99.36 -120.38 125.40
C THR A 948 99.83 -121.39 126.45
N GLU A 949 99.00 -122.39 126.77
CA GLU A 949 99.39 -123.50 127.66
C GLU A 949 100.58 -124.28 127.09
N TYR A 950 100.64 -124.52 125.77
CA TYR A 950 101.78 -125.22 125.16
C TYR A 950 103.12 -124.46 125.28
N ASN A 951 103.08 -123.12 125.29
CA ASN A 951 104.29 -122.29 125.39
C ASN A 951 104.79 -122.15 126.82
N GLU A 952 103.91 -122.17 127.83
CA GLU A 952 104.30 -122.16 129.25
C GLU A 952 104.98 -123.46 129.69
N TRP A 953 104.69 -124.59 129.03
CA TRP A 953 105.37 -125.86 129.31
C TRP A 953 106.81 -125.91 128.78
N ILE A 954 107.17 -125.07 127.81
CA ILE A 954 108.52 -125.01 127.23
C ILE A 954 109.47 -124.17 128.09
N GLU A 955 108.98 -123.15 128.80
CA GLU A 955 109.81 -122.31 129.70
C GLU A 955 110.13 -122.95 131.06
N LEU A 956 109.37 -123.97 131.50
CA LEU A 956 109.56 -124.60 132.81
C LEU A 956 110.61 -125.73 132.87
N ILE A 957 111.16 -126.18 131.73
CA ILE A 957 112.14 -127.30 131.72
C ILE A 957 113.60 -126.82 131.63
N GLU A 958 113.87 -125.52 131.42
CA GLU A 958 115.25 -124.96 131.36
C GLU A 958 115.80 -124.43 132.71
N GLN A 959 115.11 -124.61 133.86
CA GLN A 959 115.51 -123.97 135.13
C GLN A 959 115.58 -124.82 136.41
N ASP A 960 115.80 -126.14 136.34
CA ASP A 960 116.37 -126.84 137.50
C ASP A 960 117.32 -127.98 137.13
N GLN A 961 118.41 -128.01 137.88
CA GLN A 961 119.71 -128.67 137.68
C GLN A 961 119.65 -130.20 137.58
N THR A 962 120.80 -130.79 137.18
CA THR A 962 121.36 -132.06 137.71
C THR A 962 120.49 -133.31 137.76
#